data_AF-A0A7S0YW27-F1
#
_entry.id   AF-A0A7S0YW27-F1
#
_cell.length_a   1.000
_cell.length_b   1.000
_cell.length_c   1.000
_cell.angle_alpha   90.00
_cell.angle_beta   90.00
_cell.angle_gamma   90.00
#
_symmetry.space_group_name_H-M   'P 1'
#
loop_
_entity.id
_entity.type
_entity.pdbx_description
1 polymer ?
#
loop_
_entity_poly.entity_id
_entity_poly.type
_entity_poly.pdbx_seq_one_letter_code
_entity_poly.pdbx_strand_id
1 'polypeptide(L)'
;FSPNRNTGCAVGRPRPRWPVFSCPAIRTPRARGEGLTLSPRYAAAAARNMSDTSACIVHSDLPAEASAAQTAASAPFETCPFDAADLAKHGIDASKCVWTEITPKNLRGLLLSHVSQNVPATQSFVPTIHNTEASLAQQLLGEDEGPTSRVHLRVGLGVYTFEYEGSRMHLLHQRRGPIVGTSCGPAAWDNVVLLCEGEGAKEATNALLNALISDEEKTKGSEFTIFRWNVKYGYWGRVARKTARSLDSVVLPPETKDKLVRDLDQFLTPATYKFYVEHGIPYKRSFLFYGEPGAGKTSLIQALAGKYRRNLCIMQPTSDPKFTDDALADAIKDAPPRSIIVLEDVDALFDKQRRASTKLSITFSGLLNALDGIANPDGQLFILTTNFRDNLDAALIRNGRVDLHVEFTHASPDQVRALFRQFYPAAPEGKDAEFEAAVAKLLGERRVNMAGLQHFFVAHRTSSPDEAIAGVQAILDDLNEKQGDKAQAEEEGKKAEGGKGGGKDAKGKGKKGKGKKAVDPFTKKDWYDIKAPSVFQVRNCGKTLVTRSSGMRVATDFLKGRILEVNLADLNKDEDQNYRKIKLQMLDVSGKNCLCNFYGMDMTTDKIRSLVKKWQSTIECTVDVTTTDAYKMRMSCIAFTKKRQNQLKKTTYAQTAQIRAIKKKMADIMTKESTTVDLKDLVKKFIPNSIGNQIEQACQSIYPLKDVYIRKVKMLKQPKFDITKLMEVHGNAGSEPVVATTADEGTKVDRAE
;
A
#
# COMPACT_ATOMS: atom_id res chain seq x y z
N PHE A 1 38.96 24.69 20.80
CA PHE A 1 40.24 24.32 20.17
C PHE A 1 40.27 24.91 18.77
N SER A 2 41.14 25.89 18.52
CA SER A 2 41.30 26.57 17.24
C SER A 2 41.93 25.66 16.16
N PRO A 3 41.73 25.98 14.85
CA PRO A 3 42.19 25.21 13.70
C PRO A 3 43.55 25.69 13.14
N ASN A 4 44.27 24.83 12.42
CA ASN A 4 45.44 25.13 11.56
C ASN A 4 45.23 24.38 10.23
N ARG A 5 45.08 24.99 9.04
CA ARG A 5 45.96 25.79 8.15
C ARG A 5 46.98 24.99 7.31
N ASN A 6 46.89 25.22 5.97
CA ASN A 6 47.94 25.30 4.94
C ASN A 6 48.64 23.99 4.51
N THR A 7 48.98 23.67 3.25
CA THR A 7 49.40 24.36 1.99
C THR A 7 49.19 23.36 0.80
N GLY A 8 49.25 23.63 -0.51
CA GLY A 8 49.77 24.74 -1.32
C GLY A 8 49.55 24.51 -2.84
N CYS A 9 49.77 25.56 -3.62
CA CYS A 9 49.72 25.63 -5.09
C CYS A 9 50.94 25.00 -5.80
N ALA A 10 50.75 24.49 -7.03
CA ALA A 10 51.78 24.48 -8.08
C ALA A 10 51.15 24.62 -9.48
N VAL A 11 51.89 25.28 -10.36
CA VAL A 11 51.51 25.87 -11.66
C VAL A 11 52.15 25.07 -12.82
N GLY A 12 51.50 24.95 -13.99
CA GLY A 12 52.18 24.63 -15.27
C GLY A 12 51.33 23.94 -16.36
N ARG A 13 51.14 24.62 -17.50
CA ARG A 13 50.39 24.25 -18.75
C ARG A 13 51.19 23.25 -19.66
N PRO A 14 50.82 22.89 -20.92
CA PRO A 14 49.62 23.16 -21.78
C PRO A 14 49.01 21.94 -22.54
N ARG A 15 47.90 22.20 -23.26
CA ARG A 15 47.14 21.33 -24.19
C ARG A 15 47.94 20.87 -25.44
N PRO A 16 47.43 19.82 -26.13
CA PRO A 16 47.36 19.83 -27.60
C PRO A 16 45.93 19.63 -28.13
N ARG A 17 45.75 19.91 -29.43
CA ARG A 17 44.52 20.14 -30.18
C ARG A 17 44.48 19.20 -31.41
N TRP A 18 43.34 18.49 -31.64
CA TRP A 18 42.73 17.96 -32.90
C TRP A 18 43.48 16.87 -33.72
N PRO A 19 42.79 15.96 -34.49
CA PRO A 19 41.89 16.23 -35.66
C PRO A 19 40.51 15.50 -35.62
N VAL A 20 39.40 16.10 -36.05
CA VAL A 20 38.82 16.16 -37.42
C VAL A 20 38.73 14.79 -38.11
N PHE A 21 37.52 14.21 -38.19
CA PHE A 21 37.14 13.32 -39.30
C PHE A 21 35.69 13.58 -39.76
N SER A 22 35.57 13.47 -41.06
CA SER A 22 34.55 13.95 -41.99
C SER A 22 33.27 13.12 -42.04
N CYS A 23 32.17 13.81 -42.33
CA CYS A 23 30.92 13.26 -42.87
C CYS A 23 31.15 12.44 -44.15
N PRO A 24 30.27 11.47 -44.44
CA PRO A 24 29.72 11.34 -45.78
C PRO A 24 28.20 11.47 -45.76
N ALA A 25 27.72 12.41 -46.57
CA ALA A 25 26.35 12.44 -47.08
C ALA A 25 26.04 11.17 -47.87
N ILE A 26 24.76 10.76 -47.92
CA ILE A 26 24.09 10.30 -49.16
C ILE A 26 22.56 10.15 -48.93
N ARG A 27 21.84 10.98 -49.70
CA ARG A 27 20.56 10.79 -50.42
C ARG A 27 19.24 10.54 -49.66
N THR A 28 18.41 11.57 -49.77
CA THR A 28 16.95 11.59 -49.85
C THR A 28 16.37 10.63 -50.92
N PRO A 29 15.07 10.34 -50.82
CA PRO A 29 14.21 10.47 -51.99
C PRO A 29 13.09 11.49 -51.81
N ARG A 30 12.78 12.12 -52.95
CA ARG A 30 11.83 13.21 -53.20
C ARG A 30 10.36 12.84 -53.01
N ALA A 31 9.62 13.90 -52.74
CA ALA A 31 8.17 14.07 -52.76
C ALA A 31 7.45 13.60 -54.05
N ARG A 32 6.16 13.31 -53.88
CA ARG A 32 5.10 13.74 -54.81
C ARG A 32 3.96 14.34 -53.99
N GLY A 33 3.53 15.53 -54.39
CA GLY A 33 2.30 16.16 -53.95
C GLY A 33 1.39 16.39 -55.14
N GLU A 34 0.09 16.22 -54.91
CA GLU A 34 -1.09 16.79 -55.58
C GLU A 34 -2.18 16.71 -54.49
N GLY A 35 -3.04 17.66 -54.14
CA GLY A 35 -3.45 18.96 -54.70
C GLY A 35 -4.98 19.08 -54.50
N LEU A 36 -5.44 20.20 -53.90
CA LEU A 36 -6.80 20.80 -53.95
C LEU A 36 -7.82 20.58 -52.78
N THR A 37 -7.85 21.55 -51.85
CA THR A 37 -8.92 22.55 -51.51
C THR A 37 -10.39 22.30 -51.97
N LEU A 38 -11.51 22.67 -51.31
CA LEU A 38 -11.85 23.51 -50.13
C LEU A 38 -13.37 23.41 -49.77
N SER A 39 -13.71 23.51 -48.46
CA SER A 39 -14.90 24.17 -47.85
C SER A 39 -16.32 23.53 -47.92
N PRO A 40 -17.35 24.03 -47.20
CA PRO A 40 -17.47 24.32 -45.76
C PRO A 40 -18.85 23.90 -45.18
N ARG A 41 -18.95 22.96 -44.24
CA ARG A 41 -20.17 22.76 -43.40
C ARG A 41 -19.99 21.64 -42.38
N TYR A 42 -19.28 21.90 -41.29
CA TYR A 42 -19.48 21.20 -40.01
C TYR A 42 -19.09 22.14 -38.86
N ALA A 43 -19.72 23.31 -38.87
CA ALA A 43 -20.03 24.00 -37.62
C ALA A 43 -21.18 23.24 -36.94
N ALA A 44 -21.10 23.09 -35.61
CA ALA A 44 -22.09 22.50 -34.71
C ALA A 44 -22.09 20.96 -34.58
N ALA A 45 -21.08 20.41 -33.90
CA ALA A 45 -21.21 19.16 -33.12
C ALA A 45 -20.04 18.86 -32.16
N ALA A 46 -18.96 19.65 -32.16
CA ALA A 46 -17.80 19.48 -31.25
C ALA A 46 -17.82 20.47 -30.08
N ALA A 47 -18.99 20.66 -29.45
CA ALA A 47 -19.20 21.69 -28.42
C ALA A 47 -19.77 21.13 -27.10
N ARG A 48 -19.55 19.85 -26.78
CA ARG A 48 -19.86 19.26 -25.46
C ARG A 48 -18.84 18.16 -25.15
N ASN A 49 -18.15 18.27 -24.01
CA ASN A 49 -17.08 17.41 -23.46
C ASN A 49 -15.60 17.76 -23.76
N MET A 50 -15.27 19.06 -23.73
CA MET A 50 -13.95 19.55 -23.32
C MET A 50 -14.13 20.38 -22.05
N SER A 51 -13.96 19.77 -20.89
CA SER A 51 -13.94 20.46 -19.59
C SER A 51 -12.85 19.86 -18.70
N ASP A 52 -11.60 20.10 -19.07
CA ASP A 52 -10.50 20.36 -18.12
C ASP A 52 -9.21 20.90 -18.79
N THR A 53 -9.35 21.52 -19.97
CA THR A 53 -8.29 22.30 -20.66
C THR A 53 -8.45 23.81 -20.48
N SER A 54 -9.37 24.25 -19.62
CA SER A 54 -9.57 25.67 -19.32
C SER A 54 -8.59 26.18 -18.27
N ALA A 55 -7.33 26.33 -18.66
CA ALA A 55 -6.41 27.34 -18.12
C ALA A 55 -5.23 27.61 -19.07
N CYS A 56 -5.49 27.68 -20.38
CA CYS A 56 -4.66 28.46 -21.30
C CYS A 56 -5.44 29.75 -21.58
N ILE A 57 -5.21 30.79 -20.78
CA ILE A 57 -5.70 32.13 -21.11
C ILE A 57 -4.79 32.64 -22.23
N VAL A 58 -5.37 32.82 -23.42
CA VAL A 58 -4.80 33.64 -24.49
C VAL A 58 -5.69 34.87 -24.59
N HIS A 59 -5.13 36.06 -24.34
CA HIS A 59 -5.45 37.27 -25.09
C HIS A 59 -4.24 38.20 -25.11
N SER A 60 -3.93 38.61 -26.34
CA SER A 60 -3.00 39.65 -26.78
C SER A 60 -3.59 41.03 -26.53
N ASP A 61 -2.78 41.92 -25.95
CA ASP A 61 -2.52 43.32 -26.34
C ASP A 61 -2.01 44.11 -25.13
N LEU A 62 -0.93 44.88 -25.33
CA LEU A 62 -0.44 45.84 -24.34
C LEU A 62 -1.50 46.94 -24.13
N PRO A 63 -1.85 47.35 -22.90
CA PRO A 63 -2.69 48.53 -22.73
C PRO A 63 -1.89 49.78 -23.13
N ALA A 64 -2.42 50.52 -24.09
CA ALA A 64 -2.01 51.90 -24.37
C ALA A 64 -2.33 52.80 -23.16
N GLU A 65 -1.47 53.79 -22.96
CA GLU A 65 -1.40 54.77 -21.87
C GLU A 65 -2.74 55.14 -21.20
N ALA A 66 -2.78 55.12 -19.86
CA ALA A 66 -3.80 55.79 -19.08
C ALA A 66 -3.19 56.51 -17.86
N SER A 67 -3.60 57.77 -17.72
CA SER A 67 -3.07 58.81 -16.85
C SER A 67 -3.25 58.58 -15.35
N ALA A 68 -2.47 59.35 -14.58
CA ALA A 68 -2.55 59.56 -13.13
C ALA A 68 -3.99 59.65 -12.55
N ALA A 69 -4.27 58.87 -11.50
CA ALA A 69 -4.83 59.33 -10.21
C ALA A 69 -5.31 58.15 -9.31
N GLN A 70 -4.90 58.23 -8.03
CA GLN A 70 -5.60 57.82 -6.80
C GLN A 70 -5.99 56.34 -6.52
N THR A 71 -5.29 55.78 -5.52
CA THR A 71 -5.77 54.97 -4.38
C THR A 71 -7.00 54.07 -4.55
N ALA A 72 -6.78 52.76 -4.60
CA ALA A 72 -7.60 51.75 -3.94
C ALA A 72 -6.79 50.47 -3.72
N ALA A 73 -6.95 49.85 -2.54
CA ALA A 73 -6.29 48.63 -2.14
C ALA A 73 -6.55 47.48 -3.14
N SER A 74 -5.53 47.04 -3.88
CA SER A 74 -5.60 45.88 -4.76
C SER A 74 -5.05 44.62 -4.07
N ALA A 75 -5.67 43.48 -4.39
CA ALA A 75 -5.35 42.17 -3.84
C ALA A 75 -3.87 41.80 -4.04
N PRO A 76 -3.25 41.02 -3.12
CA PRO A 76 -1.80 40.77 -3.10
C PRO A 76 -1.25 39.93 -4.27
N PHE A 77 -2.04 39.64 -5.32
CA PHE A 77 -1.64 38.74 -6.41
C PHE A 77 -1.82 39.31 -7.82
N GLU A 78 -2.28 40.56 -7.99
CA GLU A 78 -2.30 41.19 -9.32
C GLU A 78 -1.02 42.02 -9.52
N THR A 79 0.01 41.37 -10.05
CA THR A 79 1.15 42.08 -10.66
C THR A 79 1.36 41.54 -12.08
N CYS A 80 1.67 42.44 -13.01
CA CYS A 80 1.85 42.21 -14.45
C CYS A 80 2.70 40.96 -14.79
N PRO A 81 2.48 40.34 -15.95
CA PRO A 81 3.32 39.25 -16.44
C PRO A 81 4.69 39.83 -16.81
N PHE A 82 5.70 39.62 -15.95
CA PHE A 82 7.10 40.05 -16.10
C PHE A 82 7.35 41.56 -16.36
N ASP A 83 8.53 42.06 -16.00
CA ASP A 83 8.89 43.45 -16.30
C ASP A 83 9.56 43.52 -17.68
N ALA A 84 8.94 44.23 -18.63
CA ALA A 84 9.50 44.43 -19.96
C ALA A 84 10.86 45.14 -19.92
N ALA A 85 11.10 45.97 -18.89
CA ALA A 85 12.40 46.63 -18.69
C ALA A 85 13.51 45.65 -18.28
N ASP A 86 13.17 44.55 -17.61
CA ASP A 86 14.13 43.51 -17.24
C ASP A 86 14.51 42.63 -18.42
N LEU A 87 13.60 42.37 -19.35
CA LEU A 87 13.89 41.67 -20.60
C LEU A 87 14.78 42.50 -21.54
N ALA A 88 14.59 43.82 -21.56
CA ALA A 88 15.42 44.74 -22.36
C ALA A 88 16.90 44.72 -21.93
N LYS A 89 17.20 44.50 -20.64
CA LYS A 89 18.58 44.31 -20.13
C LYS A 89 19.28 43.08 -20.72
N HIS A 90 18.51 42.11 -21.17
CA HIS A 90 18.99 40.89 -21.83
C HIS A 90 18.93 40.98 -23.37
N GLY A 91 18.64 42.16 -23.93
CA GLY A 91 18.60 42.40 -25.37
C GLY A 91 17.36 41.84 -26.08
N ILE A 92 16.29 41.54 -25.33
CA ILE A 92 15.04 40.99 -25.86
C ILE A 92 13.99 42.09 -25.92
N ASP A 93 13.45 42.34 -27.11
CA ASP A 93 12.38 43.30 -27.33
C ASP A 93 11.01 42.61 -27.18
N ALA A 94 10.39 42.79 -26.01
CA ALA A 94 9.11 42.17 -25.68
C ALA A 94 7.97 42.58 -26.63
N SER A 95 8.09 43.72 -27.33
CA SER A 95 7.08 44.19 -28.29
C SER A 95 7.06 43.41 -29.61
N LYS A 96 8.18 42.75 -29.95
CA LYS A 96 8.34 41.92 -31.17
C LYS A 96 8.15 40.43 -30.91
N CYS A 97 7.86 40.06 -29.67
CA CYS A 97 7.75 38.68 -29.24
C CYS A 97 6.30 38.32 -28.91
N VAL A 98 5.86 37.13 -29.33
CA VAL A 98 4.70 36.50 -28.72
C VAL A 98 5.17 35.69 -27.53
N TRP A 99 4.59 35.93 -26.35
CA TRP A 99 4.93 35.23 -25.12
C TRP A 99 3.82 34.28 -24.68
N THR A 100 4.21 33.21 -23.99
CA THR A 100 3.30 32.20 -23.43
C THR A 100 3.83 31.75 -22.08
N GLU A 101 3.01 31.88 -21.04
CA GLU A 101 3.33 31.38 -19.71
C GLU A 101 2.96 29.89 -19.58
N ILE A 102 3.89 29.08 -19.08
CA ILE A 102 3.71 27.64 -18.92
C ILE A 102 3.45 27.31 -17.45
N THR A 103 2.18 27.12 -17.14
CA THR A 103 1.67 26.77 -15.82
C THR A 103 1.74 25.26 -15.48
N PRO A 104 1.48 24.31 -16.41
CA PRO A 104 1.44 22.89 -16.07
C PRO A 104 2.80 22.35 -15.62
N LYS A 105 2.84 21.69 -14.44
CA LYS A 105 4.07 21.14 -13.85
C LYS A 105 4.83 20.17 -14.77
N ASN A 106 4.12 19.37 -15.56
CA ASN A 106 4.72 18.37 -16.46
C ASN A 106 5.33 19.01 -17.70
N LEU A 107 4.59 19.90 -18.37
CA LEU A 107 5.05 20.61 -19.58
C LEU A 107 6.25 21.52 -19.27
N ARG A 108 6.21 22.21 -18.12
CA ARG A 108 7.34 22.97 -17.60
C ARG A 108 8.60 22.12 -17.48
N GLY A 109 8.49 20.90 -16.93
CA GLY A 109 9.62 20.00 -16.77
C GLY A 109 10.22 19.56 -18.10
N LEU A 110 9.38 19.23 -19.09
CA LEU A 110 9.80 18.85 -20.43
C LEU A 110 10.52 19.98 -21.15
N LEU A 111 9.96 21.20 -21.10
CA LEU A 111 10.59 22.35 -21.73
C LEU A 111 11.94 22.67 -21.09
N LEU A 112 12.03 22.66 -19.76
CA LEU A 112 13.31 22.88 -19.07
C LEU A 112 14.34 21.79 -19.42
N SER A 113 13.91 20.54 -19.63
CA SER A 113 14.82 19.46 -20.06
C SER A 113 15.26 19.59 -21.52
N HIS A 114 14.39 20.09 -22.40
CA HIS A 114 14.76 20.35 -23.79
C HIS A 114 15.73 21.53 -23.90
N VAL A 115 15.47 22.60 -23.14
CA VAL A 115 16.34 23.77 -23.10
C VAL A 115 17.70 23.43 -22.47
N SER A 116 17.78 22.54 -21.46
CA SER A 116 19.08 22.12 -20.93
C SER A 116 19.95 21.35 -21.92
N GLN A 117 19.35 20.69 -22.92
CA GLN A 117 20.07 19.94 -23.94
C GLN A 117 20.48 20.82 -25.14
N ASN A 118 19.71 21.87 -25.43
CA ASN A 118 19.89 22.71 -26.63
C ASN A 118 20.56 24.07 -26.37
N VAL A 119 20.82 24.44 -25.11
CA VAL A 119 21.49 25.69 -24.75
C VAL A 119 22.95 25.43 -24.34
N PRO A 120 23.91 26.28 -24.77
CA PRO A 120 25.32 26.13 -24.39
C PRO A 120 25.54 26.18 -22.87
N ALA A 121 26.54 25.43 -22.40
CA ALA A 121 26.87 25.20 -20.98
C ALA A 121 27.32 26.45 -20.17
N THR A 122 27.26 27.65 -20.75
CA THR A 122 27.70 28.92 -20.15
C THR A 122 26.62 29.63 -19.33
N GLN A 123 25.44 29.02 -19.16
CA GLN A 123 24.29 29.62 -18.48
C GLN A 123 24.01 28.96 -17.12
N SER A 124 23.03 29.48 -16.37
CA SER A 124 22.70 29.03 -15.02
C SER A 124 22.10 27.62 -15.03
N PHE A 125 22.75 26.66 -14.37
CA PHE A 125 22.24 25.30 -14.20
C PHE A 125 22.15 24.95 -12.71
N VAL A 126 21.08 24.26 -12.33
CA VAL A 126 20.87 23.72 -11.00
C VAL A 126 21.08 22.20 -11.06
N PRO A 127 22.13 21.66 -10.41
CA PRO A 127 22.33 20.22 -10.34
C PRO A 127 21.27 19.60 -9.43
N THR A 128 20.50 18.66 -9.97
CA THR A 128 19.64 17.78 -9.18
C THR A 128 20.28 16.41 -9.09
N ILE A 129 20.66 16.02 -7.88
CA ILE A 129 21.26 14.71 -7.62
C ILE A 129 20.13 13.73 -7.34
N HIS A 130 19.94 12.77 -8.23
CA HIS A 130 19.04 11.64 -7.99
C HIS A 130 19.88 10.46 -7.49
N ASN A 131 19.79 10.20 -6.19
CA ASN A 131 20.32 8.97 -5.60
C ASN A 131 19.26 7.89 -5.76
N THR A 132 19.41 7.08 -6.79
CA THR A 132 18.59 5.89 -6.97
C THR A 132 19.38 4.74 -6.37
N GLU A 133 18.89 4.17 -5.26
CA GLU A 133 19.41 2.88 -4.82
C GLU A 133 19.03 1.87 -5.91
N ALA A 134 20.03 1.25 -6.54
CA ALA A 134 19.78 0.17 -7.48
C ALA A 134 18.98 -0.91 -6.76
N SER A 135 17.86 -1.33 -7.34
CA SER A 135 17.13 -2.47 -6.78
C SER A 135 18.06 -3.69 -6.78
N LEU A 136 17.92 -4.58 -5.80
CA LEU A 136 18.69 -5.84 -5.75
C LEU A 136 18.62 -6.61 -7.09
N ALA A 137 17.50 -6.50 -7.81
CA ALA A 137 17.32 -7.10 -9.13
C ALA A 137 18.25 -6.48 -10.20
N GLN A 138 18.46 -5.17 -10.19
CA GLN A 138 19.38 -4.49 -11.11
C GLN A 138 20.84 -4.84 -10.79
N GLN A 139 21.19 -4.92 -9.50
CA GLN A 139 22.52 -5.36 -9.05
C GLN A 139 22.83 -6.80 -9.51
N LEU A 140 21.83 -7.68 -9.52
CA LEU A 140 22.00 -9.08 -9.94
C LEU A 140 22.05 -9.28 -11.45
N LEU A 141 21.50 -8.35 -12.25
CA LEU A 141 21.47 -8.45 -13.71
C LEU A 141 22.79 -8.01 -14.38
N GLY A 142 23.81 -7.65 -13.61
CA GLY A 142 25.11 -7.21 -14.15
C GLY A 142 25.03 -5.89 -14.91
N GLU A 143 23.94 -5.14 -14.74
CA GLU A 143 23.92 -3.70 -15.03
C GLU A 143 24.73 -3.02 -13.92
N ASP A 144 26.05 -3.22 -13.96
CA ASP A 144 27.05 -2.61 -13.09
C ASP A 144 27.09 -1.11 -13.34
N GLU A 145 26.09 -0.41 -12.84
CA GLU A 145 26.33 0.89 -12.28
C GLU A 145 25.95 0.78 -10.80
N GLY A 146 26.86 1.15 -9.89
CA GLY A 146 26.61 1.10 -8.44
C GLY A 146 25.45 2.03 -8.02
N PRO A 147 25.45 2.64 -6.82
CA PRO A 147 24.53 3.76 -6.59
C PRO A 147 24.84 4.86 -7.62
N THR A 148 24.08 4.90 -8.71
CA THR A 148 24.22 5.93 -9.73
C THR A 148 23.63 7.19 -9.15
N SER A 149 24.48 8.06 -8.62
CA SER A 149 24.12 9.46 -8.46
C SER A 149 24.04 10.07 -9.86
N ARG A 150 22.87 9.94 -10.50
CA ARG A 150 22.62 10.66 -11.76
C ARG A 150 22.41 12.12 -11.42
N VAL A 151 23.38 12.95 -11.81
CA VAL A 151 23.28 14.40 -11.69
C VAL A 151 22.57 14.91 -12.94
N HIS A 152 21.29 15.22 -12.81
CA HIS A 152 20.55 15.92 -13.86
C HIS A 152 20.73 17.42 -13.68
N LEU A 153 21.39 18.06 -14.63
CA LEU A 153 21.45 19.52 -14.71
C LEU A 153 20.10 20.02 -15.22
N ARG A 154 19.37 20.74 -14.36
CA ARG A 154 18.18 21.48 -14.78
C ARG A 154 18.55 22.92 -15.07
N VAL A 155 17.81 23.53 -15.99
CA VAL A 155 17.87 24.97 -16.25
C VAL A 155 17.57 25.74 -14.95
N GLY A 156 18.50 26.61 -14.53
CA GLY A 156 18.36 27.44 -13.34
C GLY A 156 17.45 28.65 -13.57
N LEU A 157 17.43 29.61 -12.64
CA LEU A 157 16.74 30.88 -12.85
C LEU A 157 17.52 31.75 -13.84
N GLY A 158 16.83 32.46 -14.73
CA GLY A 158 17.43 33.34 -15.73
C GLY A 158 16.71 33.33 -17.07
N VAL A 159 17.35 33.98 -18.06
CA VAL A 159 16.91 34.05 -19.45
C VAL A 159 17.79 33.16 -20.31
N TYR A 160 17.17 32.29 -21.11
CA TYR A 160 17.83 31.33 -22.00
C TYR A 160 17.39 31.62 -23.42
N THR A 161 18.29 31.55 -24.39
CA THR A 161 17.97 31.76 -25.82
C THR A 161 18.38 30.52 -26.59
N PHE A 162 17.48 30.02 -27.44
CA PHE A 162 17.70 28.85 -28.29
C PHE A 162 16.97 29.02 -29.62
N GLU A 163 17.35 28.22 -30.61
CA GLU A 163 16.69 28.18 -31.92
C GLU A 163 15.93 26.88 -32.08
N TYR A 164 14.72 26.94 -32.63
CA TYR A 164 13.89 25.78 -32.94
C TYR A 164 13.26 25.96 -34.32
N GLU A 165 13.53 25.04 -35.24
CA GLU A 165 13.04 25.07 -36.64
C GLU A 165 13.25 26.44 -37.35
N GLY A 166 14.36 27.12 -37.05
CA GLY A 166 14.72 28.42 -37.63
C GLY A 166 14.06 29.64 -36.99
N SER A 167 13.23 29.43 -35.96
CA SER A 167 12.68 30.51 -35.12
C SER A 167 13.51 30.70 -33.85
N ARG A 168 13.77 31.97 -33.52
CA ARG A 168 14.52 32.34 -32.30
C ARG A 168 13.56 32.42 -31.12
N MET A 169 13.87 31.67 -30.06
CA MET A 169 13.05 31.57 -28.87
C MET A 169 13.84 31.92 -27.60
N HIS A 170 13.15 32.53 -26.64
CA HIS A 170 13.69 32.90 -25.34
C HIS A 170 12.85 32.29 -24.22
N LEU A 171 13.50 31.70 -23.23
CA LEU A 171 12.88 31.16 -22.03
C LEU A 171 13.25 32.03 -20.84
N LEU A 172 12.27 32.58 -20.13
CA LEU A 172 12.44 33.23 -18.85
C LEU A 172 11.99 32.28 -17.72
N HIS A 173 12.92 31.83 -16.89
CA HIS A 173 12.63 31.05 -15.69
C HIS A 173 12.88 31.92 -14.46
N GLN A 174 11.81 32.27 -13.75
CA GLN A 174 11.88 33.23 -12.63
C GLN A 174 11.03 32.77 -11.44
N ARG A 175 11.25 33.42 -10.30
CA ARG A 175 10.51 33.19 -9.06
C ARG A 175 9.62 34.39 -8.76
N ARG A 176 8.34 34.14 -8.48
CA ARG A 176 7.34 35.17 -8.12
C ARG A 176 6.89 35.02 -6.68
N GLY A 177 6.62 36.16 -6.05
CA GLY A 177 6.02 36.24 -4.72
C GLY A 177 6.94 35.85 -3.55
N PRO A 178 6.47 36.07 -2.32
CA PRO A 178 7.20 35.72 -1.12
C PRO A 178 7.24 34.20 -0.93
N ILE A 179 8.29 33.71 -0.26
CA ILE A 179 8.37 32.30 0.15
C ILE A 179 7.27 32.03 1.18
N VAL A 180 6.41 31.05 0.91
CA VAL A 180 5.30 30.65 1.78
C VAL A 180 5.63 29.34 2.51
N GLY A 181 5.19 29.21 3.75
CA GLY A 181 5.30 27.95 4.49
C GLY A 181 4.20 26.97 4.06
N THR A 182 4.59 25.77 3.60
CA THR A 182 3.66 24.67 3.34
C THR A 182 3.81 23.57 4.39
N SER A 183 2.89 22.61 4.44
CA SER A 183 3.00 21.40 5.27
C SER A 183 4.24 20.56 4.95
N CYS A 184 4.91 20.83 3.83
CA CYS A 184 6.12 20.17 3.36
C CYS A 184 7.38 21.06 3.43
N GLY A 185 7.30 22.25 4.06
CA GLY A 185 8.40 23.20 4.18
C GLY A 185 8.18 24.52 3.42
N PRO A 186 9.16 25.44 3.44
CA PRO A 186 9.09 26.70 2.69
C PRO A 186 9.08 26.43 1.18
N ALA A 187 8.13 27.03 0.47
CA ALA A 187 7.95 26.92 -0.97
C ALA A 187 7.90 28.32 -1.60
N ALA A 188 8.51 28.48 -2.77
CA ALA A 188 8.39 29.68 -3.58
C ALA A 188 7.64 29.35 -4.87
N TRP A 189 6.91 30.32 -5.42
CA TRP A 189 6.26 30.16 -6.71
C TRP A 189 7.29 30.43 -7.81
N ASP A 190 7.57 29.43 -8.65
CA ASP A 190 8.44 29.59 -9.81
C ASP A 190 7.58 29.48 -11.09
N ASN A 191 7.75 30.39 -12.04
CA ASN A 191 7.07 30.35 -13.34
C ASN A 191 8.07 30.36 -14.51
N VAL A 192 7.60 29.88 -15.66
CA VAL A 192 8.37 29.78 -16.89
C VAL A 192 7.59 30.44 -18.02
N VAL A 193 8.22 31.40 -18.69
CA VAL A 193 7.64 32.13 -19.83
C VAL A 193 8.48 31.85 -21.06
N LEU A 194 7.83 31.42 -22.13
CA LEU A 194 8.44 31.22 -23.44
C LEU A 194 8.08 32.41 -24.34
N LEU A 195 9.07 33.02 -24.96
CA LEU A 195 8.92 34.11 -25.92
C LEU A 195 9.46 33.66 -27.27
N CYS A 196 8.74 33.94 -28.35
CA CYS A 196 9.18 33.64 -29.71
C CYS A 196 9.14 34.92 -30.56
N GLU A 197 10.22 35.19 -31.30
CA GLU A 197 10.33 36.35 -32.19
C GLU A 197 9.68 36.06 -33.56
N GLY A 198 8.94 37.02 -34.12
CA GLY A 198 8.47 36.99 -35.52
C GLY A 198 6.98 36.70 -35.74
N GLU A 199 6.53 36.80 -37.00
CA GLU A 199 5.10 36.72 -37.39
C GLU A 199 4.50 35.30 -37.29
N GLY A 200 5.33 34.24 -37.31
CA GLY A 200 4.92 32.83 -37.12
C GLY A 200 5.12 32.27 -35.71
N ALA A 201 5.26 33.17 -34.72
CA ALA A 201 5.67 32.81 -33.36
C ALA A 201 4.68 31.88 -32.64
N LYS A 202 3.38 31.96 -32.95
CA LYS A 202 2.35 31.10 -32.35
C LYS A 202 2.44 29.68 -32.87
N GLU A 203 2.61 29.51 -34.18
CA GLU A 203 2.73 28.22 -34.85
C GLU A 203 4.00 27.51 -34.41
N ALA A 204 5.13 28.22 -34.38
CA ALA A 204 6.42 27.69 -33.93
C ALA A 204 6.38 27.26 -32.44
N THR A 205 5.75 28.07 -31.58
CA THR A 205 5.57 27.73 -30.17
C THR A 205 4.73 26.46 -30.00
N ASN A 206 3.61 26.36 -30.73
CA ASN A 206 2.76 25.17 -30.69
C ASN A 206 3.45 23.93 -31.27
N ALA A 207 4.24 24.08 -32.33
CA ALA A 207 5.02 23.00 -32.92
C ALA A 207 6.04 22.43 -31.91
N LEU A 208 6.79 23.30 -31.22
CA LEU A 208 7.71 22.90 -30.16
C LEU A 208 6.99 22.17 -29.02
N LEU A 209 5.90 22.73 -28.49
CA LEU A 209 5.17 22.11 -27.39
C LEU A 209 4.58 20.75 -27.79
N ASN A 210 4.03 20.63 -29.01
CA ASN A 210 3.51 19.37 -29.52
C ASN A 210 4.61 18.33 -29.76
N ALA A 211 5.79 18.75 -30.26
CA ALA A 211 6.94 17.87 -30.42
C ALA A 211 7.43 17.34 -29.06
N LEU A 212 7.52 18.20 -28.04
CA LEU A 212 7.89 17.80 -26.68
C LEU A 212 6.90 16.80 -26.06
N ILE A 213 5.60 17.01 -26.27
CA ILE A 213 4.56 16.08 -25.82
C ILE A 213 4.70 14.75 -26.58
N SER A 214 4.89 14.78 -27.89
CA SER A 214 5.07 13.59 -28.73
C SER A 214 6.31 12.79 -28.33
N ASP A 215 7.43 13.46 -28.06
CA ASP A 215 8.67 12.80 -27.67
C ASP A 215 8.59 12.22 -26.26
N GLU A 216 7.88 12.86 -25.32
CA GLU A 216 7.58 12.24 -24.02
C GLU A 216 6.70 10.98 -24.18
N GLU A 217 5.70 11.03 -25.06
CA GLU A 217 4.84 9.88 -25.37
C GLU A 217 5.58 8.71 -26.04
N LYS A 218 6.62 9.00 -26.84
CA LYS A 218 7.53 7.99 -27.41
C LYS A 218 8.50 7.44 -26.37
N THR A 219 9.02 8.30 -25.49
CA THR A 219 10.08 7.96 -24.51
C THR A 219 9.53 7.23 -23.29
N LYS A 220 8.23 7.38 -22.95
CA LYS A 220 7.52 6.54 -21.96
C LYS A 220 7.31 5.12 -22.52
N GLY A 221 8.41 4.39 -22.64
CA GLY A 221 8.44 2.98 -22.99
C GLY A 221 7.75 2.14 -21.91
N SER A 222 6.50 1.77 -22.18
CA SER A 222 5.81 0.63 -21.56
C SER A 222 5.58 0.68 -20.03
N GLU A 223 5.80 1.79 -19.34
CA GLU A 223 5.50 1.86 -17.90
C GLU A 223 4.02 2.16 -17.63
N PHE A 224 3.43 1.46 -16.66
CA PHE A 224 2.11 1.79 -16.13
C PHE A 224 2.16 1.96 -14.61
N THR A 225 1.26 2.78 -14.07
CA THR A 225 1.18 3.02 -12.62
C THR A 225 0.05 2.20 -12.02
N ILE A 226 0.34 1.56 -10.88
CA ILE A 226 -0.63 0.86 -10.07
C ILE A 226 -1.09 1.79 -8.95
N PHE A 227 -2.40 2.01 -8.91
CA PHE A 227 -3.11 2.76 -7.89
C PHE A 227 -3.92 1.81 -7.02
N ARG A 228 -4.00 2.15 -5.73
CA ARG A 228 -4.88 1.49 -4.76
C ARG A 228 -5.71 2.54 -4.03
N TRP A 229 -6.99 2.28 -3.87
CA TRP A 229 -7.90 3.19 -3.19
C TRP A 229 -7.57 3.25 -1.70
N ASN A 230 -7.40 4.47 -1.17
CA ASN A 230 -7.23 4.69 0.26
C ASN A 230 -8.58 5.01 0.89
N VAL A 231 -9.21 3.99 1.49
CA VAL A 231 -10.54 4.09 2.11
C VAL A 231 -10.60 5.16 3.20
N LYS A 232 -9.51 5.38 3.96
CA LYS A 232 -9.49 6.32 5.09
C LYS A 232 -9.53 7.78 4.64
N TYR A 233 -8.91 8.09 3.51
CA TYR A 233 -8.72 9.46 3.05
C TYR A 233 -9.45 9.77 1.73
N GLY A 234 -10.08 8.78 1.11
CA GLY A 234 -10.89 8.96 -0.10
C GLY A 234 -10.08 9.40 -1.32
N TYR A 235 -8.93 8.77 -1.59
CA TYR A 235 -8.15 9.07 -2.79
C TYR A 235 -7.36 7.87 -3.33
N TRP A 236 -6.99 7.93 -4.61
CA TRP A 236 -6.11 6.94 -5.25
C TRP A 236 -4.64 7.16 -4.89
N GLY A 237 -4.10 6.25 -4.07
CA GLY A 237 -2.67 6.24 -3.73
C GLY A 237 -1.85 5.50 -4.79
N ARG A 238 -0.73 6.09 -5.22
CA ARG A 238 0.25 5.41 -6.08
C ARG A 238 0.99 4.35 -5.27
N VAL A 239 0.91 3.09 -5.69
CA VAL A 239 1.57 1.96 -5.00
C VAL A 239 2.92 1.66 -5.64
N ALA A 240 2.93 1.51 -6.96
CA ALA A 240 4.14 1.14 -7.69
C ALA A 240 4.04 1.60 -9.15
N ARG A 241 5.20 1.83 -9.76
CA ARG A 241 5.32 1.89 -11.22
C ARG A 241 5.94 0.58 -11.70
N LYS A 242 5.38 -0.01 -12.76
CA LYS A 242 5.88 -1.26 -13.33
C LYS A 242 6.13 -1.09 -14.83
N THR A 243 7.17 -1.74 -15.32
CA THR A 243 7.39 -1.96 -16.75
C THR A 243 6.36 -2.96 -17.26
N ALA A 244 5.84 -2.73 -18.47
CA ALA A 244 4.87 -3.61 -19.09
C ALA A 244 5.53 -4.97 -19.32
N ARG A 245 4.78 -6.01 -18.99
CA ARG A 245 5.09 -7.34 -19.51
C ARG A 245 4.49 -7.46 -20.90
N SER A 246 5.21 -8.10 -21.83
CA SER A 246 4.62 -8.51 -23.10
C SER A 246 3.43 -9.43 -22.83
N LEU A 247 2.36 -9.30 -23.61
CA LEU A 247 1.21 -10.21 -23.59
C LEU A 247 1.62 -11.66 -23.90
N ASP A 248 2.77 -11.87 -24.53
CA ASP A 248 3.30 -13.20 -24.83
C ASP A 248 3.88 -13.89 -23.61
N SER A 249 4.19 -13.13 -22.55
CA SER A 249 4.62 -13.72 -21.28
C SER A 249 3.51 -14.45 -20.54
N VAL A 250 2.24 -14.20 -20.89
CA VAL A 250 1.07 -14.82 -20.27
C VAL A 250 0.52 -15.88 -21.21
N VAL A 251 0.73 -17.14 -20.84
CA VAL A 251 0.35 -18.30 -21.64
C VAL A 251 -1.13 -18.64 -21.40
N LEU A 252 -1.97 -18.26 -22.37
CA LEU A 252 -3.41 -18.56 -22.41
C LEU A 252 -3.73 -19.41 -23.64
N PRO A 253 -4.88 -20.11 -23.67
CA PRO A 253 -5.37 -20.73 -24.89
C PRO A 253 -5.47 -19.66 -25.99
N PRO A 254 -4.98 -19.94 -27.22
CA PRO A 254 -4.87 -18.94 -28.28
C PRO A 254 -6.24 -18.34 -28.62
N GLU A 255 -7.28 -19.16 -28.71
CA GLU A 255 -8.65 -18.71 -28.99
C GLU A 255 -9.16 -17.68 -27.98
N THR A 256 -8.92 -17.91 -26.69
CA THR A 256 -9.35 -17.01 -25.62
C THR A 256 -8.54 -15.72 -25.61
N LYS A 257 -7.22 -15.82 -25.83
CA LYS A 257 -6.32 -14.65 -25.92
C LYS A 257 -6.72 -13.76 -27.09
N ASP A 258 -6.94 -14.35 -28.26
CA ASP A 258 -7.28 -13.62 -29.49
C ASP A 258 -8.66 -12.98 -29.39
N LYS A 259 -9.64 -13.68 -28.81
CA LYS A 259 -10.98 -13.13 -28.56
C LYS A 259 -10.93 -11.89 -27.66
N LEU A 260 -10.20 -11.96 -26.55
CA LEU A 260 -10.04 -10.86 -25.61
C LEU A 260 -9.30 -9.67 -26.22
N VAL A 261 -8.20 -9.96 -26.94
CA VAL A 261 -7.40 -8.94 -27.60
C VAL A 261 -8.21 -8.23 -28.69
N ARG A 262 -8.91 -8.99 -29.54
CA ARG A 262 -9.75 -8.44 -30.61
C ARG A 262 -10.88 -7.58 -30.07
N ASP A 263 -11.53 -7.99 -28.99
CA ASP A 263 -12.60 -7.21 -28.34
C ASP A 263 -12.08 -5.86 -27.83
N LEU A 264 -10.94 -5.87 -27.13
CA LEU A 264 -10.32 -4.66 -26.60
C LEU A 264 -9.78 -3.75 -27.71
N ASP A 265 -9.12 -4.32 -28.74
CA ASP A 265 -8.64 -3.56 -29.90
C ASP A 265 -9.82 -2.89 -30.63
N GLN A 266 -10.95 -3.58 -30.81
CA GLN A 266 -12.16 -3.02 -31.39
C GLN A 266 -12.80 -1.94 -30.52
N PHE A 267 -12.94 -2.21 -29.22
CA PHE A 267 -13.57 -1.28 -28.27
C PHE A 267 -12.81 0.04 -28.22
N LEU A 268 -11.48 0.01 -28.19
CA LEU A 268 -10.62 1.19 -28.05
C LEU A 268 -10.49 2.05 -29.31
N THR A 269 -11.15 1.69 -30.42
CA THR A 269 -11.10 2.51 -31.64
C THR A 269 -11.97 3.76 -31.54
N PRO A 270 -11.56 4.89 -32.17
CA PRO A 270 -12.39 6.10 -32.22
C PRO A 270 -13.75 5.89 -32.90
N ALA A 271 -13.84 4.95 -33.85
CA ALA A 271 -15.09 4.61 -34.53
C ALA A 271 -16.11 3.97 -33.57
N THR A 272 -15.66 3.03 -32.73
CA THR A 272 -16.50 2.43 -31.71
C THR A 272 -16.94 3.47 -30.67
N TYR A 273 -16.03 4.36 -30.24
CA TYR A 273 -16.43 5.45 -29.34
C TYR A 273 -17.57 6.31 -29.91
N LYS A 274 -17.46 6.73 -31.18
CA LYS A 274 -18.53 7.48 -31.87
C LYS A 274 -19.84 6.69 -31.89
N PHE A 275 -19.80 5.41 -32.21
CA PHE A 275 -20.97 4.54 -32.20
C PHE A 275 -21.68 4.54 -30.84
N TYR A 276 -20.94 4.39 -29.73
CA TYR A 276 -21.53 4.39 -28.38
C TYR A 276 -22.18 5.74 -28.05
N VAL A 277 -21.51 6.85 -28.36
CA VAL A 277 -22.01 8.21 -28.10
C VAL A 277 -23.26 8.51 -28.94
N GLU A 278 -23.25 8.18 -30.23
CA GLU A 278 -24.39 8.40 -31.14
C GLU A 278 -25.64 7.61 -30.73
N HIS A 279 -25.45 6.42 -30.15
CA HIS A 279 -26.54 5.58 -29.67
C HIS A 279 -26.92 5.83 -28.20
N GLY A 280 -26.26 6.79 -27.52
CA GLY A 280 -26.51 7.10 -26.10
C GLY A 280 -26.18 5.94 -25.14
N ILE A 281 -25.29 5.04 -25.55
CA ILE A 281 -24.86 3.89 -24.74
C ILE A 281 -23.63 4.30 -23.93
N PRO A 282 -23.62 4.11 -22.60
CA PRO A 282 -22.44 4.39 -21.78
C PRO A 282 -21.20 3.68 -22.33
N TYR A 283 -20.13 4.45 -22.60
CA TYR A 283 -18.91 3.91 -23.20
C TYR A 283 -18.05 3.21 -22.13
N LYS A 284 -18.51 2.03 -21.71
CA LYS A 284 -17.84 1.14 -20.77
C LYS A 284 -17.73 -0.28 -21.35
N ARG A 285 -16.72 -1.02 -20.89
CA ARG A 285 -16.56 -2.45 -21.18
C ARG A 285 -16.14 -3.19 -19.92
N SER A 286 -16.78 -4.32 -19.64
CA SER A 286 -16.55 -5.09 -18.42
C SER A 286 -16.21 -6.55 -18.70
N PHE A 287 -15.18 -7.06 -18.04
CA PHE A 287 -14.70 -8.44 -18.16
C PHE A 287 -14.82 -9.18 -16.84
N LEU A 288 -15.22 -10.46 -16.88
CA LEU A 288 -15.17 -11.35 -15.72
C LEU A 288 -14.12 -12.43 -15.92
N PHE A 289 -13.09 -12.41 -15.09
CA PHE A 289 -12.03 -13.42 -15.05
C PHE A 289 -12.32 -14.40 -13.92
N TYR A 290 -12.65 -15.64 -14.26
CA TYR A 290 -13.05 -16.65 -13.28
C TYR A 290 -12.30 -17.98 -13.48
N GLY A 291 -12.18 -18.78 -12.42
CA GLY A 291 -11.57 -20.10 -12.48
C GLY A 291 -10.61 -20.37 -11.33
N GLU A 292 -9.70 -21.33 -11.48
CA GLU A 292 -8.85 -21.81 -10.38
C GLU A 292 -7.88 -20.72 -9.86
N PRO A 293 -7.56 -20.70 -8.55
CA PRO A 293 -6.53 -19.83 -8.01
C PRO A 293 -5.15 -20.21 -8.57
N GLY A 294 -4.34 -19.19 -8.88
CA GLY A 294 -3.02 -19.39 -9.48
C GLY A 294 -3.02 -19.72 -10.98
N ALA A 295 -4.15 -19.59 -11.68
CA ALA A 295 -4.23 -19.79 -13.13
C ALA A 295 -3.78 -18.57 -13.97
N GLY A 296 -3.34 -17.47 -13.34
CA GLY A 296 -2.75 -16.31 -14.04
C GLY A 296 -3.69 -15.12 -14.28
N LYS A 297 -4.86 -15.06 -13.63
CA LYS A 297 -5.84 -13.96 -13.73
C LYS A 297 -5.21 -12.57 -13.54
N THR A 298 -4.56 -12.34 -12.40
CA THR A 298 -3.88 -11.06 -12.10
C THR A 298 -2.67 -10.80 -13.01
N SER A 299 -1.98 -11.84 -13.48
CA SER A 299 -0.86 -11.68 -14.44
C SER A 299 -1.35 -11.18 -15.79
N LEU A 300 -2.51 -11.67 -16.27
CA LEU A 300 -3.11 -11.18 -17.51
C LEU A 300 -3.50 -9.71 -17.42
N ILE A 301 -4.09 -9.28 -16.30
CA ILE A 301 -4.46 -7.89 -16.06
C ILE A 301 -3.26 -6.94 -16.20
N GLN A 302 -2.12 -7.33 -15.62
CA GLN A 302 -0.88 -6.56 -15.73
C GLN A 302 -0.35 -6.48 -17.17
N ALA A 303 -0.46 -7.57 -17.93
CA ALA A 303 -0.05 -7.58 -19.34
C ALA A 303 -0.98 -6.72 -20.22
N LEU A 304 -2.29 -6.73 -19.97
CA LEU A 304 -3.26 -5.89 -20.68
C LEU A 304 -3.03 -4.39 -20.39
N ALA A 305 -2.77 -4.03 -19.14
CA ALA A 305 -2.42 -2.67 -18.75
C ALA A 305 -1.19 -2.16 -19.51
N GLY A 306 -0.18 -3.02 -19.63
CA GLY A 306 1.02 -2.78 -20.42
C GLY A 306 0.74 -2.56 -21.91
N LYS A 307 0.03 -3.49 -22.58
CA LYS A 307 -0.28 -3.41 -24.02
C LYS A 307 -1.05 -2.15 -24.37
N TYR A 308 -2.09 -1.83 -23.59
CA TYR A 308 -2.99 -0.71 -23.86
C TYR A 308 -2.56 0.61 -23.21
N ARG A 309 -1.39 0.64 -22.55
CA ARG A 309 -0.84 1.82 -21.85
C ARG A 309 -1.86 2.47 -20.91
N ARG A 310 -2.49 1.63 -20.09
CA ARG A 310 -3.49 2.06 -19.11
C ARG A 310 -2.99 1.85 -17.69
N ASN A 311 -3.34 2.77 -16.80
CA ASN A 311 -3.06 2.64 -15.38
C ASN A 311 -3.91 1.53 -14.76
N LEU A 312 -3.42 0.85 -13.72
CA LEU A 312 -4.20 -0.13 -12.97
C LEU A 312 -4.76 0.48 -11.70
N CYS A 313 -6.06 0.36 -11.50
CA CYS A 313 -6.76 0.82 -10.30
C CYS A 313 -7.33 -0.40 -9.57
N ILE A 314 -6.61 -0.90 -8.58
CA ILE A 314 -6.97 -2.15 -7.90
C ILE A 314 -7.74 -1.84 -6.61
N MET A 315 -8.91 -2.47 -6.48
CA MET A 315 -9.76 -2.43 -5.30
C MET A 315 -10.09 -3.85 -4.83
N GLN A 316 -10.05 -4.05 -3.52
CA GLN A 316 -10.48 -5.29 -2.87
C GLN A 316 -11.70 -4.94 -2.00
N PRO A 317 -12.92 -5.38 -2.38
CA PRO A 317 -14.15 -4.94 -1.73
C PRO A 317 -14.27 -5.32 -0.24
N THR A 318 -13.44 -6.25 0.24
CA THR A 318 -13.52 -6.80 1.61
C THR A 318 -12.36 -6.39 2.52
N SER A 319 -11.43 -5.54 2.07
CA SER A 319 -10.21 -5.24 2.84
C SER A 319 -10.41 -4.31 4.04
N ASP A 320 -11.42 -3.43 4.02
CA ASP A 320 -11.66 -2.46 5.10
C ASP A 320 -13.17 -2.32 5.40
N PRO A 321 -13.61 -2.48 6.67
CA PRO A 321 -15.01 -2.30 7.08
C PRO A 321 -15.59 -0.89 6.85
N LYS A 322 -14.74 0.10 6.54
CA LYS A 322 -15.18 1.47 6.21
C LYS A 322 -15.38 1.71 4.72
N PHE A 323 -15.11 0.70 3.89
CA PHE A 323 -15.30 0.83 2.46
C PHE A 323 -16.77 0.62 2.14
N THR A 324 -17.53 1.72 2.04
CA THR A 324 -18.98 1.71 1.83
C THR A 324 -19.36 1.81 0.35
N ASP A 325 -20.64 1.61 0.03
CA ASP A 325 -21.18 1.79 -1.33
C ASP A 325 -20.87 3.19 -1.91
N ASP A 326 -21.02 4.24 -1.12
CA ASP A 326 -20.69 5.61 -1.53
C ASP A 326 -19.19 5.77 -1.82
N ALA A 327 -18.34 5.19 -0.96
CA ALA A 327 -16.90 5.24 -1.15
C ALA A 327 -16.45 4.46 -2.39
N LEU A 328 -17.16 3.41 -2.79
CA LEU A 328 -16.94 2.69 -4.04
C LEU A 328 -17.33 3.54 -5.25
N ALA A 329 -18.49 4.22 -5.19
CA ALA A 329 -18.93 5.12 -6.25
C ALA A 329 -17.94 6.29 -6.44
N ASP A 330 -17.50 6.90 -5.34
CA ASP A 330 -16.49 7.96 -5.35
C ASP A 330 -15.16 7.46 -5.94
N ALA A 331 -14.72 6.24 -5.58
CA ALA A 331 -13.50 5.66 -6.11
C ALA A 331 -13.54 5.46 -7.63
N ILE A 332 -14.68 5.02 -8.19
CA ILE A 332 -14.86 4.85 -9.63
C ILE A 332 -14.91 6.20 -10.34
N LYS A 333 -15.58 7.19 -9.74
CA LYS A 333 -15.68 8.55 -10.29
C LYS A 333 -14.32 9.26 -10.33
N ASP A 334 -13.54 9.12 -9.26
CA ASP A 334 -12.22 9.75 -9.10
C ASP A 334 -11.08 8.92 -9.71
N ALA A 335 -11.40 7.84 -10.44
CA ALA A 335 -10.41 7.00 -11.08
C ALA A 335 -9.57 7.81 -12.08
N PRO A 336 -8.22 7.70 -12.03
CA PRO A 336 -7.35 8.38 -12.98
C PRO A 336 -7.74 8.09 -14.44
N PRO A 337 -7.55 9.07 -15.35
CA PRO A 337 -7.86 8.87 -16.77
C PRO A 337 -7.01 7.74 -17.36
N ARG A 338 -7.54 7.08 -18.39
CA ARG A 338 -6.92 5.92 -19.05
C ARG A 338 -6.54 4.82 -18.04
N SER A 339 -7.44 4.49 -17.13
CA SER A 339 -7.26 3.38 -16.19
C SER A 339 -8.06 2.14 -16.59
N ILE A 340 -7.65 0.99 -16.04
CA ILE A 340 -8.42 -0.24 -15.93
C ILE A 340 -8.75 -0.39 -14.45
N ILE A 341 -10.04 -0.46 -14.14
CA ILE A 341 -10.54 -0.64 -12.79
C ILE A 341 -10.66 -2.14 -12.54
N VAL A 342 -9.96 -2.61 -11.52
CA VAL A 342 -9.90 -4.03 -11.16
C VAL A 342 -10.55 -4.22 -9.79
N LEU A 343 -11.57 -5.06 -9.76
CA LEU A 343 -12.22 -5.52 -8.53
C LEU A 343 -11.78 -6.95 -8.29
N GLU A 344 -10.85 -7.13 -7.35
CA GLU A 344 -10.32 -8.45 -7.01
C GLU A 344 -11.21 -9.19 -6.00
N ASP A 345 -11.32 -10.50 -6.18
CA ASP A 345 -12.02 -11.44 -5.27
C ASP A 345 -13.45 -11.01 -4.93
N VAL A 346 -14.24 -10.75 -5.99
CA VAL A 346 -15.63 -10.31 -5.81
C VAL A 346 -16.51 -11.37 -5.16
N ASP A 347 -16.17 -12.66 -5.26
CA ASP A 347 -16.84 -13.77 -4.58
C ASP A 347 -16.86 -13.63 -3.05
N ALA A 348 -15.88 -12.95 -2.45
CA ALA A 348 -15.86 -12.66 -1.02
C ALA A 348 -17.04 -11.78 -0.55
N LEU A 349 -17.71 -11.07 -1.47
CA LEU A 349 -18.96 -10.33 -1.21
C LEU A 349 -20.21 -11.24 -1.22
N PHE A 350 -20.11 -12.43 -1.81
CA PHE A 350 -21.23 -13.34 -2.06
C PHE A 350 -21.31 -14.51 -1.06
N ASP A 351 -20.35 -14.62 -0.14
CA ASP A 351 -20.38 -15.63 0.91
C ASP A 351 -21.59 -15.42 1.84
N LYS A 352 -22.56 -16.34 1.75
CA LYS A 352 -23.86 -16.30 2.46
C LYS A 352 -23.68 -16.29 3.98
N GLN A 353 -22.55 -16.80 4.50
CA GLN A 353 -22.29 -16.83 5.94
C GLN A 353 -21.77 -15.49 6.50
N ARG A 354 -21.09 -14.67 5.69
CA ARG A 354 -20.64 -13.33 6.12
C ARG A 354 -21.78 -12.33 6.26
N ARG A 355 -22.86 -12.48 5.47
CA ARG A 355 -24.05 -11.61 5.54
C ARG A 355 -24.76 -11.65 6.89
N ALA A 356 -24.57 -12.71 7.68
CA ALA A 356 -25.25 -12.91 8.96
C ALA A 356 -24.49 -12.40 10.19
N SER A 357 -23.17 -12.17 10.10
CA SER A 357 -22.33 -11.82 11.26
C SER A 357 -21.70 -10.43 11.20
N THR A 358 -21.60 -9.82 10.02
CA THR A 358 -21.00 -8.49 9.85
C THR A 358 -21.90 -7.66 8.93
N LYS A 359 -22.27 -6.43 9.31
CA LYS A 359 -22.80 -5.47 8.33
C LYS A 359 -21.74 -5.31 7.24
N LEU A 360 -21.93 -5.94 6.09
CA LEU A 360 -21.07 -5.73 4.92
C LEU A 360 -21.14 -4.24 4.57
N SER A 361 -19.97 -3.61 4.45
CA SER A 361 -19.87 -2.19 4.15
C SER A 361 -20.21 -1.91 2.69
N ILE A 362 -19.87 -2.83 1.78
CA ILE A 362 -20.31 -2.84 0.39
C ILE A 362 -21.46 -3.83 0.21
N THR A 363 -22.58 -3.35 -0.33
CA THR A 363 -23.73 -4.16 -0.70
C THR A 363 -23.67 -4.58 -2.17
N PHE A 364 -24.40 -5.64 -2.50
CA PHE A 364 -24.54 -6.10 -3.89
C PHE A 364 -25.16 -5.02 -4.77
N SER A 365 -26.22 -4.37 -4.28
CA SER A 365 -26.87 -3.25 -4.96
C SER A 365 -25.89 -2.08 -5.16
N GLY A 366 -25.04 -1.80 -4.17
CA GLY A 366 -24.00 -0.78 -4.26
C GLY A 366 -22.99 -1.06 -5.37
N LEU A 367 -22.47 -2.29 -5.46
CA LEU A 367 -21.56 -2.70 -6.54
C LEU A 367 -22.23 -2.58 -7.93
N LEU A 368 -23.48 -3.02 -8.05
CA LEU A 368 -24.22 -2.91 -9.31
C LEU A 368 -24.46 -1.47 -9.73
N ASN A 369 -24.88 -0.63 -8.77
CA ASN A 369 -25.09 0.81 -9.00
C ASN A 369 -23.79 1.52 -9.37
N ALA A 370 -22.67 1.11 -8.77
CA ALA A 370 -21.35 1.66 -9.06
C ALA A 370 -20.87 1.27 -10.48
N LEU A 371 -21.17 0.06 -10.95
CA LEU A 371 -20.88 -0.39 -12.32
C LEU A 371 -21.79 0.26 -13.36
N ASP A 372 -23.07 0.46 -13.05
CA ASP A 372 -24.08 1.04 -13.95
C ASP A 372 -24.14 2.57 -13.92
N GLY A 373 -23.41 3.20 -12.98
CA GLY A 373 -23.49 4.62 -12.68
C GLY A 373 -23.46 5.53 -13.91
N ILE A 374 -24.53 6.31 -14.10
CA ILE A 374 -24.72 7.27 -15.21
C ILE A 374 -23.68 8.41 -15.14
N ALA A 375 -23.08 8.64 -13.97
CA ALA A 375 -22.08 9.68 -13.74
C ALA A 375 -20.63 9.20 -13.86
N ASN A 376 -20.40 7.97 -14.33
CA ASN A 376 -19.05 7.44 -14.51
C ASN A 376 -18.35 8.10 -15.72
N PRO A 377 -17.05 8.41 -15.62
CA PRO A 377 -16.23 8.83 -16.75
C PRO A 377 -16.32 7.87 -17.96
N ASP A 378 -16.34 8.43 -19.18
CA ASP A 378 -16.33 7.64 -20.41
C ASP A 378 -15.00 6.87 -20.61
N GLY A 379 -15.08 5.70 -21.23
CA GLY A 379 -13.92 4.90 -21.63
C GLY A 379 -13.32 4.04 -20.52
N GLN A 380 -14.14 3.73 -19.51
CA GLN A 380 -13.79 2.85 -18.40
C GLN A 380 -13.78 1.38 -18.82
N LEU A 381 -12.72 0.70 -18.40
CA LEU A 381 -12.56 -0.75 -18.53
C LEU A 381 -12.62 -1.36 -17.13
N PHE A 382 -13.57 -2.27 -16.91
CA PHE A 382 -13.71 -3.01 -15.65
C PHE A 382 -13.23 -4.45 -15.83
N ILE A 383 -12.46 -4.94 -14.86
CA ILE A 383 -12.11 -6.36 -14.75
C ILE A 383 -12.48 -6.84 -13.35
N LEU A 384 -13.38 -7.81 -13.29
CA LEU A 384 -13.80 -8.49 -12.07
C LEU A 384 -13.07 -9.83 -12.00
N THR A 385 -12.44 -10.15 -10.87
CA THR A 385 -11.84 -11.48 -10.66
C THR A 385 -12.60 -12.27 -9.62
N THR A 386 -12.79 -13.57 -9.86
CA THR A 386 -13.43 -14.51 -8.92
C THR A 386 -12.78 -15.89 -9.03
N ASN A 387 -12.79 -16.66 -7.94
CA ASN A 387 -12.43 -18.07 -8.00
C ASN A 387 -13.66 -18.96 -8.21
N PHE A 388 -14.82 -18.54 -7.72
CA PHE A 388 -16.06 -19.32 -7.77
C PHE A 388 -17.16 -18.58 -8.54
N ARG A 389 -17.26 -18.84 -9.85
CA ARG A 389 -18.31 -18.24 -10.69
C ARG A 389 -19.72 -18.57 -10.20
N ASP A 390 -19.95 -19.79 -9.72
CA ASP A 390 -21.28 -20.25 -9.29
C ASP A 390 -21.78 -19.54 -8.03
N ASN A 391 -20.88 -18.88 -7.29
CA ASN A 391 -21.24 -18.08 -6.12
C ASN A 391 -21.71 -16.66 -6.51
N LEU A 392 -21.51 -16.24 -7.76
CA LEU A 392 -21.93 -14.93 -8.22
C LEU A 392 -23.42 -14.90 -8.56
N ASP A 393 -24.06 -13.78 -8.24
CA ASP A 393 -25.46 -13.55 -8.57
C ASP A 393 -25.66 -13.42 -10.10
N ALA A 394 -26.69 -14.07 -10.63
CA ALA A 394 -27.06 -14.00 -12.05
C ALA A 394 -27.30 -12.55 -12.53
N ALA A 395 -27.69 -11.64 -11.63
CA ALA A 395 -27.87 -10.23 -11.95
C ALA A 395 -26.56 -9.46 -12.23
N LEU A 396 -25.41 -9.96 -11.76
CA LEU A 396 -24.09 -9.40 -12.11
C LEU A 396 -23.62 -9.90 -13.50
N ILE A 397 -23.96 -11.14 -13.83
CA ILE A 397 -23.53 -11.85 -15.05
C ILE A 397 -24.33 -11.42 -16.30
N ARG A 398 -25.38 -10.61 -16.12
CA ARG A 398 -26.21 -10.15 -17.24
C ARG A 398 -25.42 -9.24 -18.22
N ASN A 399 -25.65 -9.45 -19.51
CA ASN A 399 -25.12 -8.61 -20.58
C ASN A 399 -25.41 -7.12 -20.32
N GLY A 400 -24.39 -6.28 -20.48
CA GLY A 400 -24.39 -4.84 -20.15
C GLY A 400 -23.68 -4.49 -18.83
N ARG A 401 -23.55 -5.46 -17.91
CA ARG A 401 -22.76 -5.34 -16.67
C ARG A 401 -21.44 -6.06 -16.77
N VAL A 402 -21.46 -7.26 -17.36
CA VAL A 402 -20.29 -8.03 -17.78
C VAL A 402 -20.51 -8.39 -19.24
N ASP A 403 -19.56 -8.04 -20.10
CA ASP A 403 -19.66 -8.23 -21.55
C ASP A 403 -18.98 -9.52 -22.00
N LEU A 404 -17.82 -9.85 -21.40
CA LEU A 404 -17.03 -11.01 -21.77
C LEU A 404 -16.58 -11.80 -20.54
N HIS A 405 -16.80 -13.10 -20.62
CA HIS A 405 -16.43 -14.08 -19.61
C HIS A 405 -15.18 -14.83 -20.05
N VAL A 406 -14.12 -14.75 -19.26
CA VAL A 406 -12.84 -15.43 -19.51
C VAL A 406 -12.62 -16.46 -18.41
N GLU A 407 -12.64 -17.73 -18.81
CA GLU A 407 -12.41 -18.86 -17.92
C GLU A 407 -10.92 -19.20 -17.84
N PHE A 408 -10.44 -19.45 -16.63
CA PHE A 408 -9.07 -19.83 -16.31
C PHE A 408 -9.08 -21.20 -15.64
N THR A 409 -8.96 -22.24 -16.47
CA THR A 409 -8.91 -23.63 -16.02
C THR A 409 -7.49 -24.09 -15.70
N HIS A 410 -7.34 -25.38 -15.42
CA HIS A 410 -6.06 -26.08 -15.44
C HIS A 410 -5.34 -25.95 -16.78
N ALA A 411 -4.02 -26.19 -16.77
CA ALA A 411 -3.17 -26.08 -17.94
C ALA A 411 -3.62 -27.05 -19.04
N SER A 412 -3.90 -26.51 -20.23
CA SER A 412 -4.12 -27.31 -21.44
C SER A 412 -2.79 -27.82 -22.02
N PRO A 413 -2.80 -28.91 -22.80
CA PRO A 413 -1.60 -29.42 -23.47
C PRO A 413 -0.85 -28.33 -24.25
N ASP A 414 -1.58 -27.46 -24.94
CA ASP A 414 -0.99 -26.37 -25.73
C ASP A 414 -0.29 -25.34 -24.84
N GLN A 415 -0.85 -25.04 -23.66
CA GLN A 415 -0.23 -24.15 -22.69
C GLN A 415 1.02 -24.77 -22.05
N VAL A 416 1.02 -26.09 -21.81
CA VAL A 416 2.21 -26.81 -21.31
C VAL A 416 3.37 -26.68 -22.31
N ARG A 417 3.09 -26.94 -23.60
CA ARG A 417 4.10 -26.80 -24.67
C ARG A 417 4.58 -25.36 -24.81
N ALA A 418 3.66 -24.40 -24.81
CA ALA A 418 4.01 -22.98 -24.92
C ALA A 418 4.87 -22.50 -23.74
N LEU A 419 4.56 -22.95 -22.51
CA LEU A 419 5.34 -22.60 -21.33
C LEU A 419 6.75 -23.22 -21.39
N PHE A 420 6.87 -24.47 -21.85
CA PHE A 420 8.17 -25.13 -22.07
C PHE A 420 9.05 -24.34 -23.05
N ARG A 421 8.49 -23.94 -24.21
CA ARG A 421 9.20 -23.14 -25.21
C ARG A 421 9.64 -21.78 -24.67
N GLN A 422 8.87 -21.19 -23.74
CA GLN A 422 9.19 -19.91 -23.14
C GLN A 422 10.38 -20.01 -22.15
N PHE A 423 10.48 -21.09 -21.39
CA PHE A 423 11.59 -21.31 -20.45
C PHE A 423 12.84 -21.90 -21.11
N TYR A 424 12.67 -22.69 -22.18
CA TYR A 424 13.77 -23.31 -22.93
C TYR A 424 13.70 -22.92 -24.42
N PRO A 425 13.98 -21.65 -24.77
CA PRO A 425 13.87 -21.18 -26.16
C PRO A 425 14.88 -21.82 -27.11
N ALA A 426 15.98 -22.37 -26.59
CA ALA A 426 17.02 -23.06 -27.36
C ALA A 426 16.80 -24.58 -27.49
N ALA A 427 15.65 -25.11 -27.03
CA ALA A 427 15.37 -26.53 -27.09
C ALA A 427 15.15 -27.00 -28.56
N PRO A 428 15.61 -28.21 -28.93
CA PRO A 428 15.30 -28.81 -30.22
C PRO A 428 13.79 -28.94 -30.48
N GLU A 429 13.37 -28.82 -31.74
CA GLU A 429 11.97 -29.05 -32.13
C GLU A 429 11.49 -30.45 -31.72
N GLY A 430 10.29 -30.52 -31.12
CA GLY A 430 9.69 -31.78 -30.66
C GLY A 430 9.90 -32.11 -29.18
N LYS A 431 10.86 -31.46 -28.50
CA LYS A 431 11.09 -31.65 -27.05
C LYS A 431 9.94 -31.15 -26.18
N ASP A 432 9.22 -30.16 -26.65
CA ASP A 432 8.01 -29.64 -26.01
C ASP A 432 6.85 -30.65 -26.04
N ALA A 433 6.71 -31.40 -27.13
CA ALA A 433 5.75 -32.49 -27.25
C ALA A 433 6.15 -33.70 -26.38
N GLU A 434 7.46 -33.99 -26.29
CA GLU A 434 7.98 -35.04 -25.40
C GLU A 434 7.71 -34.70 -23.92
N PHE A 435 7.93 -33.45 -23.52
CA PHE A 435 7.61 -32.97 -22.17
C PHE A 435 6.11 -33.05 -21.87
N GLU A 436 5.25 -32.60 -22.79
CA GLU A 436 3.81 -32.68 -22.63
C GLU A 436 3.33 -34.13 -22.49
N ALA A 437 3.84 -35.05 -23.33
CA ALA A 437 3.55 -36.47 -23.23
C ALA A 437 4.01 -37.08 -21.89
N ALA A 438 5.19 -36.68 -21.40
CA ALA A 438 5.70 -37.12 -20.09
C ALA A 438 4.79 -36.63 -18.94
N VAL A 439 4.38 -35.35 -18.98
CA VAL A 439 3.46 -34.76 -17.99
C VAL A 439 2.09 -35.43 -18.05
N ALA A 440 1.55 -35.67 -19.24
CA ALA A 440 0.26 -36.33 -19.45
C ALA A 440 0.27 -37.78 -18.94
N LYS A 441 1.32 -38.55 -19.27
CA LYS A 441 1.48 -39.94 -18.80
C LYS A 441 1.58 -40.03 -17.28
N LEU A 442 2.24 -39.07 -16.65
CA LEU A 442 2.54 -39.07 -15.23
C LEU A 442 1.36 -38.56 -14.39
N LEU A 443 0.62 -37.56 -14.88
CA LEU A 443 -0.57 -37.04 -14.20
C LEU A 443 -1.82 -37.92 -14.37
N GLY A 444 -1.93 -38.68 -15.48
CA GLY A 444 -3.11 -39.48 -15.77
C GLY A 444 -4.39 -38.63 -15.80
N GLU A 445 -5.33 -38.88 -14.88
CA GLU A 445 -6.56 -38.08 -14.73
C GLU A 445 -6.37 -36.78 -13.92
N ARG A 446 -5.24 -36.61 -13.23
CA ARG A 446 -4.98 -35.44 -12.37
C ARG A 446 -4.65 -34.21 -13.22
N ARG A 447 -5.01 -33.03 -12.73
CA ARG A 447 -4.81 -31.77 -13.44
C ARG A 447 -3.87 -30.85 -12.67
N VAL A 448 -3.00 -30.15 -13.40
CA VAL A 448 -2.03 -29.20 -12.86
C VAL A 448 -2.44 -27.76 -13.22
N ASN A 449 -2.22 -26.80 -12.32
CA ASN A 449 -2.45 -25.39 -12.61
C ASN A 449 -1.19 -24.73 -13.20
N MET A 450 -1.37 -23.58 -13.86
CA MET A 450 -0.25 -22.85 -14.47
C MET A 450 0.81 -22.42 -13.46
N ALA A 451 0.43 -22.04 -12.24
CA ALA A 451 1.39 -21.70 -11.18
C ALA A 451 2.26 -22.89 -10.74
N GLY A 452 1.71 -24.11 -10.66
CA GLY A 452 2.47 -25.32 -10.34
C GLY A 452 3.50 -25.64 -11.42
N LEU A 453 3.10 -25.54 -12.70
CA LEU A 453 4.03 -25.70 -13.82
C LEU A 453 5.12 -24.63 -13.83
N GLN A 454 4.76 -23.37 -13.57
CA GLN A 454 5.72 -22.29 -13.50
C GLN A 454 6.72 -22.51 -12.35
N HIS A 455 6.27 -22.99 -11.19
CA HIS A 455 7.14 -23.33 -10.07
C HIS A 455 8.14 -24.44 -10.44
N PHE A 456 7.68 -25.48 -11.13
CA PHE A 456 8.54 -26.55 -11.64
C PHE A 456 9.67 -26.03 -12.53
N PHE A 457 9.36 -25.16 -13.49
CA PHE A 457 10.37 -24.58 -14.38
C PHE A 457 11.34 -23.65 -13.65
N VAL A 458 10.89 -22.93 -12.62
CA VAL A 458 11.78 -22.09 -11.79
C VAL A 458 12.74 -22.95 -10.96
N ALA A 459 12.27 -24.09 -10.44
CA ALA A 459 13.13 -25.05 -9.74
C ALA A 459 14.21 -25.62 -10.70
N HIS A 460 13.84 -25.90 -11.95
CA HIS A 460 14.72 -26.45 -13.00
C HIS A 460 15.34 -25.38 -13.92
N ARG A 461 15.44 -24.12 -13.48
CA ARG A 461 15.89 -22.99 -14.33
C ARG A 461 17.31 -23.14 -14.89
N THR A 462 18.15 -23.96 -14.26
CA THR A 462 19.54 -24.22 -14.70
C THR A 462 19.70 -25.59 -15.38
N SER A 463 18.66 -26.42 -15.37
CA SER A 463 18.70 -27.77 -15.93
C SER A 463 18.58 -27.73 -17.45
N SER A 464 19.13 -28.75 -18.11
CA SER A 464 18.93 -28.92 -19.55
C SER A 464 17.48 -29.36 -19.85
N PRO A 465 16.99 -29.18 -21.10
CA PRO A 465 15.64 -29.61 -21.48
C PRO A 465 15.39 -31.11 -21.20
N ASP A 466 16.39 -31.97 -21.40
CA ASP A 466 16.30 -33.41 -21.16
C ASP A 466 16.23 -33.74 -19.66
N GLU A 467 17.01 -33.05 -18.84
CA GLU A 467 16.95 -33.19 -17.38
C GLU A 467 15.60 -32.71 -16.82
N ALA A 468 15.04 -31.64 -17.39
CA ALA A 468 13.71 -31.17 -17.02
C ALA A 468 12.63 -32.20 -17.37
N ILE A 469 12.73 -32.88 -18.53
CA ILE A 469 11.80 -33.97 -18.89
C ILE A 469 11.93 -35.15 -17.93
N ALA A 470 13.15 -35.52 -17.53
CA ALA A 470 13.38 -36.57 -16.54
C ALA A 470 12.86 -36.20 -15.14
N GLY A 471 12.90 -34.91 -14.78
CA GLY A 471 12.49 -34.37 -13.48
C GLY A 471 10.98 -34.19 -13.28
N VAL A 472 10.15 -34.51 -14.27
CA VAL A 472 8.68 -34.30 -14.25
C VAL A 472 7.99 -34.92 -13.03
N GLN A 473 8.58 -35.94 -12.40
CA GLN A 473 8.10 -36.55 -11.16
C GLN A 473 7.93 -35.53 -10.01
N ALA A 474 8.78 -34.50 -9.95
CA ALA A 474 8.70 -33.45 -8.93
C ALA A 474 7.35 -32.68 -8.95
N ILE A 475 6.67 -32.65 -10.11
CA ILE A 475 5.33 -32.04 -10.24
C ILE A 475 4.30 -32.83 -9.43
N LEU A 476 4.37 -34.16 -9.44
CA LEU A 476 3.47 -35.00 -8.64
C LEU A 476 3.73 -34.84 -7.15
N ASP A 477 4.99 -34.74 -6.75
CA ASP A 477 5.37 -34.63 -5.35
C ASP A 477 4.82 -33.32 -4.75
N ASP A 478 5.00 -32.19 -5.44
CA ASP A 478 4.41 -30.89 -5.06
C ASP A 478 2.87 -30.90 -5.05
N LEU A 479 2.24 -31.63 -5.98
CA LEU A 479 0.77 -31.79 -5.99
C LEU A 479 0.28 -32.65 -4.81
N ASN A 480 1.00 -33.70 -4.44
CA ASN A 480 0.64 -34.58 -3.33
C ASN A 480 0.78 -33.86 -1.98
N GLU A 481 1.84 -33.08 -1.79
CA GLU A 481 2.03 -32.24 -0.61
C GLU A 481 0.88 -31.21 -0.48
N LYS A 482 0.57 -30.49 -1.56
CA LYS A 482 -0.52 -29.50 -1.58
C LYS A 482 -1.91 -30.12 -1.39
N GLN A 483 -2.14 -31.35 -1.83
CA GLN A 483 -3.40 -32.07 -1.55
C GLN A 483 -3.48 -32.51 -0.09
N GLY A 484 -2.36 -32.90 0.53
CA GLY A 484 -2.29 -33.16 1.97
C GLY A 484 -2.68 -31.92 2.79
N ASP A 485 -2.15 -30.76 2.41
CA ASP A 485 -2.45 -29.48 3.06
C ASP A 485 -3.87 -28.99 2.79
N LYS A 486 -4.37 -29.11 1.55
CA LYS A 486 -5.76 -28.76 1.21
C LYS A 486 -6.77 -29.70 1.87
N ALA A 487 -6.48 -30.99 1.98
CA ALA A 487 -7.35 -31.94 2.69
C ALA A 487 -7.41 -31.61 4.18
N GLN A 488 -6.30 -31.21 4.80
CA GLN A 488 -6.29 -30.69 6.17
C GLN A 488 -7.08 -29.38 6.29
N ALA A 489 -6.89 -28.42 5.37
CA ALA A 489 -7.59 -27.14 5.36
C ALA A 489 -9.10 -27.26 5.09
N GLU A 490 -9.52 -28.16 4.18
CA GLU A 490 -10.94 -28.46 3.95
C GLU A 490 -11.57 -29.24 5.10
N GLU A 491 -10.82 -30.10 5.80
CA GLU A 491 -11.29 -30.77 7.01
C GLU A 491 -11.35 -29.83 8.23
N GLU A 492 -10.71 -28.66 8.15
CA GLU A 492 -10.86 -27.55 9.09
C GLU A 492 -11.96 -26.56 8.66
N GLY A 493 -12.15 -26.34 7.35
CA GLY A 493 -13.17 -25.46 6.76
C GLY A 493 -14.59 -26.05 6.79
N LYS A 494 -14.77 -27.34 6.45
CA LYS A 494 -16.06 -28.05 6.56
C LYS A 494 -16.54 -28.19 8.01
N LYS A 495 -15.67 -27.93 8.99
CA LYS A 495 -16.01 -27.88 10.41
C LYS A 495 -16.60 -26.52 10.86
N ALA A 496 -16.53 -25.48 10.02
CA ALA A 496 -17.02 -24.14 10.36
C ALA A 496 -18.46 -23.86 9.88
N GLU A 497 -19.00 -24.60 8.90
CA GLU A 497 -20.27 -24.25 8.21
C GLU A 497 -21.55 -24.92 8.75
N GLY A 498 -21.45 -25.86 9.70
CA GLY A 498 -22.60 -26.68 10.16
C GLY A 498 -23.33 -26.19 11.41
N GLY A 499 -24.12 -25.12 11.34
CA GLY A 499 -25.15 -24.77 12.36
C GLY A 499 -25.66 -23.33 12.21
N LYS A 500 -26.94 -23.04 11.94
CA LYS A 500 -28.15 -23.43 12.67
C LYS A 500 -29.43 -23.09 11.88
N GLY A 501 -30.50 -23.85 12.13
CA GLY A 501 -31.89 -23.46 11.87
C GLY A 501 -32.84 -24.64 12.07
N GLY A 502 -33.37 -24.82 13.28
CA GLY A 502 -34.26 -25.93 13.63
C GLY A 502 -35.75 -25.54 13.55
N GLY A 503 -36.57 -26.48 13.07
CA GLY A 503 -38.03 -26.49 13.14
C GLY A 503 -38.54 -27.91 12.85
N LYS A 504 -39.48 -28.40 13.66
CA LYS A 504 -39.81 -29.82 13.87
C LYS A 504 -40.73 -30.47 12.81
N ASP A 505 -40.72 -31.80 12.87
CA ASP A 505 -41.74 -32.79 12.47
C ASP A 505 -41.84 -33.24 11.01
N ALA A 506 -41.43 -34.50 10.74
CA ALA A 506 -42.31 -35.59 10.26
C ALA A 506 -41.52 -36.89 9.93
N LYS A 507 -42.10 -38.04 10.30
CA LYS A 507 -41.67 -39.42 10.00
C LYS A 507 -41.58 -39.71 8.49
N GLY A 508 -40.65 -40.60 8.09
CA GLY A 508 -40.85 -41.43 6.88
C GLY A 508 -39.60 -41.99 6.19
N LYS A 509 -39.25 -43.25 6.49
CA LYS A 509 -38.49 -44.28 5.73
C LYS A 509 -37.63 -43.90 4.51
N GLY A 510 -36.37 -44.38 4.51
CA GLY A 510 -35.60 -44.68 3.28
C GLY A 510 -34.10 -44.89 3.50
N LYS A 511 -33.65 -46.14 3.51
CA LYS A 511 -32.26 -46.59 3.78
C LYS A 511 -31.46 -46.60 2.47
N LYS A 512 -30.37 -45.81 2.34
CA LYS A 512 -29.28 -46.01 1.33
C LYS A 512 -28.01 -45.20 1.68
N GLY A 513 -26.84 -45.85 1.65
CA GLY A 513 -25.49 -45.25 1.56
C GLY A 513 -24.82 -44.79 2.87
N LYS A 514 -23.88 -45.57 3.42
CA LYS A 514 -23.08 -45.22 4.62
C LYS A 514 -21.93 -44.25 4.25
N GLY A 515 -22.26 -42.99 3.95
CA GLY A 515 -21.30 -41.88 4.04
C GLY A 515 -21.03 -41.56 5.51
N LYS A 516 -19.76 -41.34 5.91
CA LYS A 516 -19.43 -40.91 7.29
C LYS A 516 -20.25 -39.67 7.62
N LYS A 517 -21.19 -39.79 8.57
CA LYS A 517 -21.98 -38.65 9.04
C LYS A 517 -21.02 -37.58 9.55
N ALA A 518 -21.14 -36.35 9.02
CA ALA A 518 -20.42 -35.20 9.53
C ALA A 518 -20.84 -34.99 11.00
N VAL A 519 -19.95 -35.33 11.93
CA VAL A 519 -20.16 -35.11 13.37
C VAL A 519 -19.76 -33.67 13.67
N ASP A 520 -20.68 -32.89 14.27
CA ASP A 520 -20.48 -31.49 14.60
C ASP A 520 -19.15 -31.30 15.36
N PRO A 521 -18.24 -30.46 14.87
CA PRO A 521 -16.94 -30.19 15.48
C PRO A 521 -17.02 -29.69 16.91
N PHE A 522 -18.07 -28.95 17.27
CA PHE A 522 -18.29 -28.53 18.65
C PHE A 522 -18.60 -29.69 19.58
N THR A 523 -19.13 -30.81 19.06
CA THR A 523 -19.30 -32.03 19.86
C THR A 523 -17.97 -32.67 20.24
N LYS A 524 -16.87 -32.33 19.53
CA LYS A 524 -15.51 -32.76 19.86
C LYS A 524 -14.79 -31.77 20.77
N LYS A 525 -15.39 -30.63 21.10
CA LYS A 525 -14.78 -29.61 21.96
C LYS A 525 -15.33 -29.72 23.38
N ASP A 526 -14.46 -29.48 24.34
CA ASP A 526 -14.81 -29.39 25.75
C ASP A 526 -14.63 -27.95 26.24
N TRP A 527 -15.53 -27.56 27.15
CA TRP A 527 -15.51 -26.25 27.79
C TRP A 527 -14.58 -26.26 28.99
N TYR A 528 -13.70 -25.26 29.03
CA TYR A 528 -12.79 -24.95 30.12
C TYR A 528 -13.12 -23.56 30.68
N ASP A 529 -13.17 -23.44 32.00
CA ASP A 529 -13.39 -22.18 32.70
C ASP A 529 -12.05 -21.45 32.89
N ILE A 530 -11.97 -20.18 32.52
CA ILE A 530 -10.78 -19.34 32.68
C ILE A 530 -10.82 -18.70 34.08
N LYS A 531 -9.81 -19.00 34.90
CA LYS A 531 -9.70 -18.48 36.27
C LYS A 531 -8.60 -17.43 36.39
N ALA A 532 -8.99 -16.23 36.79
CA ALA A 532 -8.06 -15.16 37.19
C ALA A 532 -7.41 -15.45 38.56
N PRO A 533 -6.24 -14.84 38.82
CA PRO A 533 -5.60 -14.79 40.14
C PRO A 533 -6.53 -14.29 41.25
N SER A 534 -6.26 -14.69 42.49
CA SER A 534 -6.97 -14.18 43.69
C SER A 534 -6.82 -12.67 43.95
N VAL A 535 -5.96 -12.00 43.18
CA VAL A 535 -5.73 -10.55 43.26
C VAL A 535 -6.92 -9.75 42.72
N PHE A 536 -7.75 -10.38 41.90
CA PHE A 536 -8.96 -9.78 41.32
C PHE A 536 -10.21 -10.30 42.03
N GLN A 537 -11.25 -9.47 42.13
CA GLN A 537 -12.49 -9.84 42.82
C GLN A 537 -13.25 -10.94 42.05
N VAL A 538 -13.37 -10.79 40.73
CA VAL A 538 -14.04 -11.75 39.86
C VAL A 538 -13.02 -12.76 39.34
N ARG A 539 -13.02 -13.94 39.97
CA ARG A 539 -12.11 -15.02 39.59
C ARG A 539 -12.50 -15.72 38.28
N ASN A 540 -13.75 -15.68 37.86
CA ASN A 540 -14.21 -16.37 36.65
C ASN A 540 -14.29 -15.38 35.48
N CYS A 541 -13.30 -15.41 34.59
CA CYS A 541 -13.20 -14.44 33.49
C CYS A 541 -14.05 -14.82 32.26
N GLY A 542 -14.40 -16.10 32.14
CA GLY A 542 -15.13 -16.61 30.99
C GLY A 542 -14.86 -18.09 30.76
N LYS A 543 -15.32 -18.60 29.62
CA LYS A 543 -15.10 -19.99 29.20
C LYS A 543 -14.45 -20.03 27.84
N THR A 544 -13.54 -20.98 27.64
CA THR A 544 -12.91 -21.27 26.35
C THR A 544 -13.17 -22.72 25.95
N LEU A 545 -13.19 -22.96 24.65
CA LEU A 545 -13.49 -24.25 24.05
C LEU A 545 -12.25 -24.79 23.36
N VAL A 546 -11.85 -26.02 23.73
CA VAL A 546 -10.69 -26.69 23.13
C VAL A 546 -11.07 -28.10 22.72
N THR A 547 -10.47 -28.57 21.63
CA THR A 547 -10.68 -29.92 21.11
C THR A 547 -10.29 -30.95 22.16
N ARG A 548 -11.14 -31.96 22.38
CA ARG A 548 -10.87 -33.11 23.26
C ARG A 548 -9.54 -33.76 22.90
N SER A 549 -8.81 -34.19 23.93
CA SER A 549 -7.59 -34.96 23.74
C SER A 549 -7.88 -36.19 22.86
N SER A 550 -7.13 -36.35 21.78
CA SER A 550 -7.26 -37.49 20.87
C SER A 550 -5.88 -37.95 20.40
N GLY A 551 -5.59 -39.22 20.62
CA GLY A 551 -4.26 -39.80 20.35
C GLY A 551 -3.16 -39.07 21.13
N MET A 552 -2.09 -38.68 20.42
CA MET A 552 -0.94 -37.95 20.97
C MET A 552 -1.18 -36.46 21.24
N ARG A 553 -2.33 -35.90 20.85
CA ARG A 553 -2.63 -34.48 21.03
C ARG A 553 -3.41 -34.26 22.33
N VAL A 554 -2.78 -33.63 23.32
CA VAL A 554 -3.39 -33.34 24.62
C VAL A 554 -4.05 -31.95 24.59
N ALA A 555 -5.31 -31.85 25.02
CA ALA A 555 -6.07 -30.60 25.04
C ALA A 555 -5.40 -29.50 25.89
N THR A 556 -4.68 -29.88 26.94
CA THR A 556 -4.01 -28.96 27.86
C THR A 556 -2.89 -28.18 27.18
N ASP A 557 -2.17 -28.79 26.25
CA ASP A 557 -0.99 -28.18 25.63
C ASP A 557 -1.39 -27.04 24.69
N PHE A 558 -2.57 -27.14 24.08
CA PHE A 558 -3.15 -26.05 23.29
C PHE A 558 -3.62 -24.87 24.15
N LEU A 559 -3.91 -25.08 25.43
CA LEU A 559 -4.34 -24.03 26.36
C LEU A 559 -3.15 -23.30 26.99
N LYS A 560 -2.12 -24.05 27.38
CA LYS A 560 -0.92 -23.51 28.01
C LYS A 560 -0.21 -22.52 27.08
N GLY A 561 0.29 -21.42 27.66
CA GLY A 561 1.03 -20.39 26.94
C GLY A 561 0.18 -19.33 26.24
N ARG A 562 -1.14 -19.52 26.08
CA ARG A 562 -2.01 -18.49 25.49
C ARG A 562 -2.16 -17.28 26.41
N ILE A 563 -2.22 -16.10 25.81
CA ILE A 563 -2.39 -14.82 26.49
C ILE A 563 -3.78 -14.26 26.19
N LEU A 564 -4.52 -13.93 27.24
CA LEU A 564 -5.85 -13.37 27.23
C LEU A 564 -5.78 -11.90 27.61
N GLU A 565 -6.49 -11.03 26.91
CA GLU A 565 -6.65 -9.62 27.28
C GLU A 565 -8.05 -9.41 27.85
N VAL A 566 -8.13 -8.97 29.10
CA VAL A 566 -9.38 -8.73 29.83
C VAL A 566 -9.35 -7.32 30.40
N ASN A 567 -10.51 -6.67 30.46
CA ASN A 567 -10.64 -5.37 31.07
C ASN A 567 -10.54 -5.46 32.60
N LEU A 568 -9.87 -4.50 33.24
CA LEU A 568 -9.82 -4.45 34.71
C LEU A 568 -11.21 -4.19 35.32
N ALA A 569 -12.05 -3.41 34.61
CA ALA A 569 -13.42 -3.15 35.06
C ALA A 569 -14.24 -4.44 35.25
N ASP A 570 -14.10 -5.39 34.33
CA ASP A 570 -14.81 -6.67 34.41
C ASP A 570 -14.26 -7.58 35.52
N LEU A 571 -12.95 -7.47 35.80
CA LEU A 571 -12.28 -8.24 36.85
C LEU A 571 -12.58 -7.75 38.27
N ASN A 572 -12.85 -6.45 38.43
CA ASN A 572 -13.10 -5.82 39.74
C ASN A 572 -14.50 -5.23 39.91
N LYS A 573 -15.38 -5.34 38.89
CA LYS A 573 -16.71 -4.71 38.85
C LYS A 573 -16.68 -3.20 39.13
N ASP A 574 -15.64 -2.53 38.65
CA ASP A 574 -15.43 -1.10 38.81
C ASP A 574 -15.36 -0.43 37.44
N GLU A 575 -16.43 0.24 37.04
CA GLU A 575 -16.57 0.85 35.72
C GLU A 575 -15.55 1.97 35.46
N ASP A 576 -15.06 2.64 36.51
CA ASP A 576 -14.10 3.75 36.39
C ASP A 576 -12.74 3.29 35.85
N GLN A 577 -12.42 2.00 35.98
CA GLN A 577 -11.15 1.41 35.55
C GLN A 577 -11.22 0.75 34.15
N ASN A 578 -12.27 1.03 33.36
CA ASN A 578 -12.49 0.46 32.02
C ASN A 578 -11.31 0.73 31.04
N TYR A 579 -10.54 1.79 31.26
CA TYR A 579 -9.41 2.13 30.42
C TYR A 579 -8.16 1.24 30.62
N ARG A 580 -8.16 0.31 31.60
CA ARG A 580 -7.01 -0.56 31.90
C ARG A 580 -7.24 -1.97 31.36
N LYS A 581 -6.34 -2.39 30.46
CA LYS A 581 -6.32 -3.73 29.87
C LYS A 581 -5.30 -4.59 30.61
N ILE A 582 -5.75 -5.70 31.18
CA ILE A 582 -4.91 -6.69 31.86
C ILE A 582 -4.69 -7.88 30.94
N LYS A 583 -3.43 -8.31 30.82
CA LYS A 583 -3.04 -9.50 30.09
C LYS A 583 -2.77 -10.64 31.06
N LEU A 584 -3.47 -11.74 30.88
CA LEU A 584 -3.36 -12.95 31.69
C LEU A 584 -2.86 -14.10 30.82
N GLN A 585 -1.85 -14.82 31.28
CA GLN A 585 -1.33 -16.00 30.57
C GLN A 585 -1.85 -17.28 31.24
N MET A 586 -2.36 -18.21 30.45
CA MET A 586 -2.73 -19.54 30.92
C MET A 586 -1.46 -20.37 31.13
N LEU A 587 -1.14 -20.67 32.40
CA LEU A 587 0.06 -21.43 32.74
C LEU A 587 -0.24 -22.92 32.91
N ASP A 588 -1.36 -23.23 33.57
CA ASP A 588 -1.74 -24.61 33.83
C ASP A 588 -3.25 -24.85 33.80
N VAL A 589 -3.64 -26.12 33.68
CA VAL A 589 -5.03 -26.55 33.60
C VAL A 589 -5.29 -27.60 34.69
N SER A 590 -6.12 -27.26 35.67
CA SER A 590 -6.55 -28.17 36.74
C SER A 590 -7.99 -28.61 36.48
N GLY A 591 -8.16 -29.85 36.03
CA GLY A 591 -9.46 -30.37 35.59
C GLY A 591 -10.00 -29.58 34.40
N LYS A 592 -11.12 -28.85 34.59
CA LYS A 592 -11.68 -27.93 33.59
C LYS A 592 -11.34 -26.46 33.85
N ASN A 593 -10.54 -26.15 34.86
CA ASN A 593 -10.16 -24.78 35.20
C ASN A 593 -8.79 -24.44 34.61
N CYS A 594 -8.72 -23.40 33.79
CA CYS A 594 -7.47 -22.81 33.32
C CYS A 594 -6.99 -21.79 34.35
N LEU A 595 -5.84 -22.06 34.97
CA LEU A 595 -5.21 -21.19 35.96
C LEU A 595 -4.33 -20.16 35.23
N CYS A 596 -4.70 -18.89 35.37
CA CYS A 596 -4.03 -17.79 34.69
C CYS A 596 -3.17 -16.98 35.66
N ASN A 597 -1.99 -16.55 35.20
CA ASN A 597 -1.15 -15.60 35.93
C ASN A 597 -1.06 -14.26 35.18
N PHE A 598 -0.64 -13.20 35.88
CA PHE A 598 -0.43 -11.89 35.28
C PHE A 598 0.74 -11.91 34.29
N TYR A 599 0.52 -11.43 33.07
CA TYR A 599 1.52 -11.32 32.00
C TYR A 599 1.88 -9.86 31.68
N GLY A 600 0.92 -8.95 31.78
CA GLY A 600 1.18 -7.54 31.49
C GLY A 600 -0.06 -6.66 31.59
N MET A 601 0.13 -5.37 31.33
CA MET A 601 -0.94 -4.38 31.37
C MET A 601 -0.71 -3.33 30.28
N ASP A 602 -1.78 -2.82 29.70
CA ASP A 602 -1.78 -1.67 28.80
C ASP A 602 -2.98 -0.75 29.11
N MET A 603 -2.94 0.48 28.61
CA MET A 603 -4.09 1.39 28.65
C MET A 603 -4.81 1.39 27.29
N THR A 604 -6.11 1.68 27.30
CA THR A 604 -6.87 1.85 26.06
C THR A 604 -6.41 3.09 25.28
N THR A 605 -6.52 3.04 23.96
CA THR A 605 -6.00 4.10 23.07
C THR A 605 -6.78 5.40 23.18
N ASP A 606 -8.08 5.32 23.43
CA ASP A 606 -9.00 6.43 23.68
C ASP A 606 -8.58 7.19 24.95
N LYS A 607 -8.32 6.50 26.06
CA LYS A 607 -7.86 7.16 27.29
C LYS A 607 -6.53 7.86 27.09
N ILE A 608 -5.54 7.20 26.46
CA ILE A 608 -4.23 7.83 26.17
C ILE A 608 -4.42 9.10 25.33
N ARG A 609 -5.21 9.03 24.26
CA ARG A 609 -5.49 10.19 23.39
C ARG A 609 -6.24 11.30 24.12
N SER A 610 -7.12 10.96 25.07
CA SER A 610 -7.83 11.95 25.88
C SER A 610 -6.91 12.72 26.84
N LEU A 611 -5.82 12.08 27.31
CA LEU A 611 -4.87 12.68 28.24
C LEU A 611 -3.86 13.61 27.54
N VAL A 612 -3.48 13.30 26.29
CA VAL A 612 -2.55 14.10 25.50
C VAL A 612 -3.26 15.35 24.95
N LYS A 613 -3.17 16.45 25.71
CA LYS A 613 -3.73 17.76 25.36
C LYS A 613 -2.63 18.80 25.10
N LYS A 614 -2.97 19.87 24.37
CA LYS A 614 -2.09 21.04 24.18
C LYS A 614 -1.84 21.76 25.52
N TRP A 615 -0.81 22.60 25.57
CA TRP A 615 -0.48 23.49 26.70
C TRP A 615 0.10 22.84 27.97
N GLN A 616 0.47 21.57 27.90
CA GLN A 616 1.13 20.83 28.98
C GLN A 616 2.28 19.99 28.41
N SER A 617 3.32 19.74 29.19
CA SER A 617 4.38 18.80 28.83
C SER A 617 3.93 17.37 29.11
N THR A 618 4.21 16.46 28.17
CA THR A 618 4.06 15.01 28.37
C THR A 618 5.42 14.44 28.77
N ILE A 619 5.47 13.68 29.87
CA ILE A 619 6.71 13.11 30.40
C ILE A 619 6.54 11.59 30.42
N GLU A 620 7.35 10.89 29.62
CA GLU A 620 7.38 9.43 29.57
C GLU A 620 8.70 8.90 30.15
N CYS A 621 8.60 7.91 31.03
CA CYS A 621 9.73 7.19 31.62
C CYS A 621 9.53 5.68 31.46
N THR A 622 10.57 4.97 31.04
CA THR A 622 10.54 3.51 30.90
C THR A 622 11.70 2.91 31.66
N VAL A 623 11.42 1.89 32.47
CA VAL A 623 12.39 1.23 33.33
C VAL A 623 12.19 -0.27 33.27
N ASP A 624 13.31 -0.98 33.24
CA ASP A 624 13.34 -2.43 33.37
C ASP A 624 13.57 -2.77 34.84
N VAL A 625 12.62 -3.49 35.44
CA VAL A 625 12.64 -3.86 36.85
C VAL A 625 12.61 -5.37 37.00
N THR A 626 13.22 -5.86 38.07
CA THR A 626 13.19 -7.27 38.44
C THR A 626 12.50 -7.39 39.80
N THR A 627 11.49 -8.24 39.91
CA THR A 627 10.84 -8.53 41.19
C THR A 627 11.66 -9.53 42.00
N THR A 628 11.34 -9.66 43.28
CA THR A 628 11.85 -10.70 44.20
C THR A 628 11.70 -12.12 43.64
N ASP A 629 10.56 -12.40 42.98
CA ASP A 629 10.27 -13.66 42.29
C ASP A 629 11.08 -13.88 40.97
N ALA A 630 12.06 -13.03 40.68
CA ALA A 630 12.88 -13.07 39.45
C ALA A 630 12.11 -12.84 38.13
N TYR A 631 10.93 -12.22 38.17
CA TYR A 631 10.26 -11.73 36.97
C TYR A 631 10.91 -10.42 36.51
N LYS A 632 11.39 -10.37 35.25
CA LYS A 632 11.92 -9.14 34.65
C LYS A 632 10.86 -8.48 33.78
N MET A 633 10.36 -7.31 34.17
CA MET A 633 9.35 -6.55 33.42
C MET A 633 9.83 -5.17 33.02
N ARG A 634 9.32 -4.67 31.90
CA ARG A 634 9.48 -3.29 31.47
C ARG A 634 8.24 -2.50 31.84
N MET A 635 8.39 -1.53 32.73
CA MET A 635 7.34 -0.62 33.15
C MET A 635 7.50 0.72 32.43
N SER A 636 6.42 1.23 31.87
CA SER A 636 6.35 2.54 31.22
C SER A 636 5.34 3.41 31.95
N CYS A 637 5.79 4.54 32.48
CA CYS A 637 4.96 5.51 33.16
C CYS A 637 4.82 6.79 32.32
N ILE A 638 3.62 7.36 32.32
CA ILE A 638 3.29 8.61 31.67
C ILE A 638 2.78 9.60 32.73
N ALA A 639 3.23 10.84 32.63
CA ALA A 639 2.82 11.93 33.52
C ALA A 639 2.62 13.22 32.72
N PHE A 640 1.70 14.07 33.20
CA PHE A 640 1.42 15.36 32.60
C PHE A 640 1.64 16.48 33.61
N THR A 641 2.14 17.62 33.15
CA THR A 641 2.33 18.79 34.00
C THR A 641 1.00 19.45 34.35
N LYS A 642 0.83 19.82 35.63
CA LYS A 642 -0.37 20.48 36.16
C LYS A 642 -0.18 21.99 36.22
N LYS A 643 -1.18 22.74 35.75
CA LYS A 643 -1.20 24.20 35.84
C LYS A 643 -1.37 24.62 37.31
N ARG A 644 -0.57 25.59 37.77
CA ARG A 644 -0.75 26.17 39.12
C ARG A 644 -1.96 27.11 39.13
N GLN A 645 -2.67 27.18 40.25
CA GLN A 645 -3.93 27.94 40.37
C GLN A 645 -3.77 29.42 39.98
N ASN A 646 -2.65 30.05 40.36
CA ASN A 646 -2.38 31.47 40.09
C ASN A 646 -1.48 31.70 38.85
N GLN A 647 -1.39 30.74 37.94
CA GLN A 647 -0.54 30.85 36.76
C GLN A 647 -1.24 31.65 35.64
N LEU A 648 -0.72 32.86 35.35
CA LEU A 648 -1.20 33.72 34.26
C LEU A 648 -1.00 33.08 32.87
N LYS A 649 0.16 32.43 32.64
CA LYS A 649 0.45 31.76 31.37
C LYS A 649 -0.52 30.59 31.15
N LYS A 650 -1.11 30.53 29.95
CA LYS A 650 -1.96 29.40 29.53
C LYS A 650 -1.17 28.09 29.41
N THR A 651 0.11 28.19 29.07
CA THR A 651 1.04 27.06 28.88
C THR A 651 1.73 26.68 30.17
N THR A 652 1.82 25.38 30.43
CA THR A 652 2.53 24.77 31.56
C THR A 652 3.58 23.83 31.01
N TYR A 653 4.65 24.38 30.44
CA TYR A 653 5.76 23.59 29.90
C TYR A 653 6.91 23.52 30.92
N ALA A 654 7.34 22.30 31.22
CA ALA A 654 8.51 22.06 32.06
C ALA A 654 9.80 22.21 31.23
N GLN A 655 10.85 22.77 31.85
CA GLN A 655 12.16 22.87 31.21
C GLN A 655 12.79 21.49 31.06
N THR A 656 13.70 21.33 30.09
CA THR A 656 14.39 20.04 29.83
C THR A 656 15.11 19.49 31.07
N ALA A 657 15.71 20.36 31.89
CA ALA A 657 16.36 19.96 33.15
C ALA A 657 15.35 19.39 34.17
N GLN A 658 14.17 20.03 34.30
CA GLN A 658 13.08 19.57 35.17
C GLN A 658 12.51 18.24 34.67
N ILE A 659 12.32 18.08 33.36
CA ILE A 659 11.87 16.81 32.76
C ILE A 659 12.86 15.68 33.07
N ARG A 660 14.16 15.91 32.94
CA ARG A 660 15.20 14.91 33.28
C ARG A 660 15.17 14.55 34.77
N ALA A 661 15.04 15.54 35.66
CA ALA A 661 14.94 15.31 37.10
C ALA A 661 13.67 14.52 37.48
N ILE A 662 12.53 14.83 36.85
CA ILE A 662 11.28 14.09 37.03
C ILE A 662 11.44 12.66 36.54
N LYS A 663 12.00 12.43 35.34
CA LYS A 663 12.23 11.07 34.82
C LYS A 663 13.13 10.24 35.74
N LYS A 664 14.17 10.86 36.33
CA LYS A 664 15.03 10.20 37.32
C LYS A 664 14.23 9.77 38.55
N LYS A 665 13.47 10.69 39.17
CA LYS A 665 12.59 10.35 40.32
C LYS A 665 11.55 9.28 39.98
N MET A 666 10.92 9.36 38.81
CA MET A 666 9.98 8.34 38.33
C MET A 666 10.65 6.97 38.25
N ALA A 667 11.87 6.92 37.71
CA ALA A 667 12.61 5.68 37.59
C ALA A 667 13.00 5.10 38.96
N ASP A 668 13.50 5.94 39.86
CA ASP A 668 13.90 5.54 41.21
C ASP A 668 12.72 4.95 41.99
N ILE A 669 11.54 5.57 41.93
CA ILE A 669 10.32 5.08 42.62
C ILE A 669 9.83 3.77 42.00
N MET A 670 9.76 3.69 40.66
CA MET A 670 9.35 2.45 39.99
C MET A 670 10.28 1.27 40.33
N THR A 671 11.59 1.50 40.35
CA THR A 671 12.57 0.47 40.72
C THR A 671 12.44 0.07 42.18
N LYS A 672 12.31 1.04 43.10
CA LYS A 672 12.18 0.79 44.54
C LYS A 672 10.93 -0.03 44.87
N GLU A 673 9.78 0.34 44.31
CA GLU A 673 8.50 -0.31 44.59
C GLU A 673 8.39 -1.72 43.98
N SER A 674 9.12 -1.99 42.89
CA SER A 674 9.08 -3.26 42.17
C SER A 674 10.12 -4.27 42.66
N THR A 675 11.29 -3.81 43.12
CA THR A 675 12.36 -4.70 43.62
C THR A 675 12.06 -5.25 45.01
N THR A 676 11.21 -4.55 45.77
CA THR A 676 10.86 -4.90 47.15
C THR A 676 9.73 -5.91 47.28
N VAL A 677 9.00 -6.20 46.20
CA VAL A 677 7.70 -6.87 46.25
C VAL A 677 7.58 -7.97 45.18
N ASP A 678 6.87 -9.04 45.55
CA ASP A 678 6.50 -10.16 44.67
C ASP A 678 5.54 -9.72 43.55
N LEU A 679 5.41 -10.53 42.50
CA LEU A 679 4.56 -10.18 41.36
C LEU A 679 3.10 -9.93 41.77
N LYS A 680 2.59 -10.75 42.70
CA LYS A 680 1.21 -10.68 43.21
C LYS A 680 0.91 -9.33 43.86
N ASP A 681 1.79 -8.89 44.74
CA ASP A 681 1.62 -7.66 45.50
C ASP A 681 1.96 -6.43 44.66
N LEU A 682 2.84 -6.56 43.66
CA LEU A 682 3.08 -5.51 42.67
C LEU A 682 1.83 -5.24 41.82
N VAL A 683 1.09 -6.28 41.42
CA VAL A 683 -0.22 -6.12 40.74
C VAL A 683 -1.24 -5.42 41.64
N LYS A 684 -1.28 -5.71 42.94
CA LYS A 684 -2.13 -4.97 43.89
C LYS A 684 -1.80 -3.48 43.95
N LYS A 685 -0.55 -3.09 43.70
CA LYS A 685 -0.16 -1.67 43.62
C LYS A 685 -0.58 -1.02 42.29
N PHE A 686 -0.69 -1.79 41.21
CA PHE A 686 -1.10 -1.29 39.89
C PHE A 686 -2.59 -0.95 39.82
N ILE A 687 -3.45 -1.76 40.45
CA ILE A 687 -4.92 -1.60 40.43
C ILE A 687 -5.36 -0.21 40.94
N PRO A 688 -5.00 0.23 42.17
CA PRO A 688 -5.38 1.55 42.69
C PRO A 688 -4.44 2.68 42.25
N ASN A 689 -3.49 2.42 41.33
CA ASN A 689 -2.50 3.41 40.88
C ASN A 689 -1.59 3.97 41.99
N SER A 690 -1.25 3.16 43.02
CA SER A 690 -0.46 3.61 44.18
C SER A 690 0.90 4.21 43.80
N ILE A 691 1.60 3.57 42.87
CA ILE A 691 2.90 4.06 42.34
C ILE A 691 2.74 5.42 41.65
N GLY A 692 1.63 5.63 40.92
CA GLY A 692 1.35 6.92 40.28
C GLY A 692 1.19 8.05 41.30
N ASN A 693 0.45 7.77 42.39
CA ASN A 693 0.23 8.73 43.47
C ASN A 693 1.54 9.08 44.21
N GLN A 694 2.40 8.08 44.46
CA GLN A 694 3.72 8.31 45.07
C GLN A 694 4.62 9.17 44.16
N ILE A 695 4.61 8.90 42.84
CA ILE A 695 5.35 9.71 41.87
C ILE A 695 4.84 11.16 41.86
N GLU A 696 3.52 11.37 41.91
CA GLU A 696 2.92 12.70 41.94
C GLU A 696 3.38 13.49 43.17
N GLN A 697 3.32 12.88 44.37
CA GLN A 697 3.78 13.49 45.62
C GLN A 697 5.28 13.80 45.60
N ALA A 698 6.12 12.86 45.17
CA ALA A 698 7.57 13.04 45.15
C ALA A 698 8.04 14.09 44.13
N CYS A 699 7.33 14.22 43.00
CA CYS A 699 7.66 15.16 41.93
C CYS A 699 7.10 16.56 42.16
N GLN A 700 6.15 16.75 43.10
CA GLN A 700 5.58 18.06 43.42
C GLN A 700 6.64 19.11 43.79
N SER A 701 7.75 18.67 44.42
CA SER A 701 8.92 19.50 44.73
C SER A 701 9.66 20.06 43.50
N ILE A 702 9.62 19.37 42.36
CA ILE A 702 10.26 19.80 41.10
C ILE A 702 9.26 20.58 40.26
N TYR A 703 8.13 19.94 39.97
CA TYR A 703 7.07 20.51 39.15
C TYR A 703 5.75 19.81 39.46
N PRO A 704 4.63 20.54 39.62
CA PRO A 704 3.33 19.92 39.88
C PRO A 704 2.89 19.04 38.70
N LEU A 705 2.59 17.77 38.97
CA LEU A 705 2.09 16.81 37.98
C LEU A 705 0.60 16.55 38.19
N LYS A 706 -0.02 15.91 37.19
CA LYS A 706 -1.36 15.32 37.22
C LYS A 706 -1.38 14.11 36.29
N ASP A 707 -2.44 13.30 36.41
CA ASP A 707 -2.71 12.18 35.50
C ASP A 707 -1.49 11.25 35.34
N VAL A 708 -0.86 10.90 36.47
CA VAL A 708 0.32 10.04 36.51
C VAL A 708 -0.12 8.57 36.51
N TYR A 709 0.17 7.86 35.43
CA TYR A 709 -0.25 6.47 35.25
C TYR A 709 0.90 5.58 34.83
N ILE A 710 0.87 4.32 35.27
CA ILE A 710 1.65 3.26 34.64
C ILE A 710 0.91 2.91 33.34
N ARG A 711 1.43 3.42 32.23
CA ARG A 711 0.85 3.25 30.90
C ARG A 711 0.91 1.80 30.43
N LYS A 712 2.06 1.16 30.64
CA LYS A 712 2.31 -0.17 30.08
C LYS A 712 3.26 -0.98 30.97
N VAL A 713 2.97 -2.26 31.11
CA VAL A 713 3.86 -3.23 31.75
C VAL A 713 4.00 -4.42 30.80
N LYS A 714 5.23 -4.73 30.40
CA LYS A 714 5.56 -5.86 29.54
C LYS A 714 6.42 -6.86 30.29
N MET A 715 6.08 -8.15 30.22
CA MET A 715 7.01 -9.19 30.65
C MET A 715 8.18 -9.30 29.68
N LEU A 716 9.42 -9.28 30.18
CA LEU A 716 10.63 -9.54 29.37
C LEU A 716 11.14 -10.97 29.60
N LYS A 717 11.19 -11.39 30.86
CA LYS A 717 11.64 -12.73 31.26
C LYS A 717 10.79 -13.24 32.42
N GLN A 718 10.36 -14.50 32.32
CA GLN A 718 9.69 -15.21 33.40
C GLN A 718 10.68 -16.20 34.05
N PRO A 719 10.58 -16.43 35.37
CA PRO A 719 11.31 -17.49 36.04
C PRO A 719 10.82 -18.87 35.59
N LYS A 720 11.56 -19.93 35.96
CA LYS A 720 11.14 -21.32 35.68
C LYS A 720 9.76 -21.56 36.29
N PHE A 721 8.92 -22.25 35.54
CA PHE A 721 7.55 -22.55 35.94
C PHE A 721 7.53 -23.39 37.23
N ASP A 722 6.83 -22.89 38.24
CA ASP A 722 6.62 -23.55 39.53
C ASP A 722 5.11 -23.65 39.80
N ILE A 723 4.63 -24.89 39.92
CA ILE A 723 3.21 -25.21 40.13
C ILE A 723 2.76 -24.77 41.53
N THR A 724 3.64 -24.87 42.53
CA THR A 724 3.29 -24.56 43.93
C THR A 724 2.96 -23.07 44.09
N LYS A 725 3.84 -22.19 43.59
CA LYS A 725 3.61 -20.75 43.53
C LYS A 725 2.35 -20.38 42.74
N LEU A 726 2.05 -21.09 41.64
CA LEU A 726 0.82 -20.84 40.89
C LEU A 726 -0.43 -21.21 41.71
N MET A 727 -0.40 -22.32 42.43
CA MET A 727 -1.51 -22.75 43.28
C MET A 727 -1.76 -21.79 44.46
N GLU A 728 -0.70 -21.20 45.03
CA GLU A 728 -0.80 -20.14 46.05
C GLU A 728 -1.50 -18.88 45.54
N VAL A 729 -1.26 -18.50 44.28
CA VAL A 729 -1.93 -17.35 43.64
C VAL A 729 -3.43 -17.61 43.46
N HIS A 730 -3.85 -18.87 43.35
CA HIS A 730 -5.24 -19.29 43.21
C HIS A 730 -5.88 -19.83 44.51
N GLY A 731 -5.11 -19.91 45.61
CA GLY A 731 -5.61 -20.22 46.95
C GLY A 731 -5.85 -21.71 47.25
N ASN A 732 -5.31 -22.65 46.47
CA ASN A 732 -5.42 -24.09 46.73
C ASN A 732 -4.08 -24.63 47.27
N ALA A 733 -3.75 -24.33 48.53
CA ALA A 733 -2.64 -24.97 49.23
C ALA A 733 -3.21 -26.12 50.09
N GLY A 734 -3.23 -27.32 49.53
CA GLY A 734 -3.80 -28.50 50.20
C GLY A 734 -3.56 -29.81 49.48
N SER A 735 -2.31 -30.11 49.09
CA SER A 735 -1.81 -31.47 48.85
C SER A 735 -0.28 -31.43 48.66
N GLU A 736 0.41 -32.38 49.28
CA GLU A 736 1.84 -32.48 49.65
C GLU A 736 2.92 -32.15 48.59
N PRO A 737 4.16 -31.81 49.03
CA PRO A 737 5.27 -31.41 48.15
C PRO A 737 6.02 -32.61 47.57
N VAL A 738 6.39 -32.54 46.29
CA VAL A 738 7.33 -33.48 45.65
C VAL A 738 8.65 -32.76 45.37
N VAL A 739 9.74 -33.43 45.73
CA VAL A 739 11.13 -32.98 45.88
C VAL A 739 11.72 -32.30 44.64
N ALA A 740 12.47 -31.22 44.88
CA ALA A 740 13.23 -30.45 43.90
C ALA A 740 14.49 -31.19 43.40
N THR A 741 14.80 -31.05 42.11
CA THR A 741 16.14 -31.28 41.55
C THR A 741 16.64 -30.02 40.85
N THR A 742 17.92 -29.74 41.04
CA THR A 742 18.66 -28.50 40.81
C THR A 742 19.10 -28.27 39.35
N ALA A 743 19.48 -27.01 39.09
CA ALA A 743 20.31 -26.48 37.99
C ALA A 743 19.65 -26.08 36.65
N ASP A 744 19.47 -24.76 36.55
CA ASP A 744 19.90 -23.81 35.50
C ASP A 744 19.30 -23.76 34.08
N GLU A 745 19.36 -22.53 33.55
CA GLU A 745 18.87 -21.97 32.28
C GLU A 745 17.37 -21.64 32.17
N GLY A 746 17.07 -20.32 32.20
CA GLY A 746 15.71 -19.78 32.07
C GLY A 746 15.35 -19.38 30.63
N THR A 747 14.13 -19.69 30.20
CA THR A 747 13.60 -19.50 28.85
C THR A 747 13.42 -18.03 28.48
N LYS A 748 13.87 -17.64 27.27
CA LYS A 748 13.59 -16.34 26.67
C LYS A 748 12.18 -16.37 26.08
N VAL A 749 11.37 -15.35 26.36
CA VAL A 749 10.00 -15.26 25.84
C VAL A 749 10.06 -14.56 24.48
N ASP A 750 9.65 -15.25 23.42
CA ASP A 750 9.57 -14.67 22.09
C ASP A 750 8.40 -13.68 21.99
N ARG A 751 8.66 -12.61 21.24
CA ARG A 751 7.71 -11.53 21.00
C ARG A 751 6.62 -12.03 20.06
N ALA A 752 5.37 -12.03 20.50
CA ALA A 752 4.25 -12.10 19.57
C ALA A 752 4.30 -10.84 18.68
N GLU A 753 4.53 -11.04 17.38
CA GLU A 753 4.42 -9.99 16.36
C GLU A 753 3.01 -9.43 16.25
#